data_AF-A0A1Q9BZ42-F1
#
_entry.id   AF-A0A1Q9BZ42-F1
#
_cell.length_a   1.000
_cell.length_b   1.000
_cell.length_c   1.000
_cell.angle_alpha   90.00
_cell.angle_beta   90.00
_cell.angle_gamma   90.00
#
_symmetry.space_group_name_H-M   'P 1'
#
loop_
_entity.id
_entity.type
_entity.pdbx_description
1 polymer ?
#
loop_
_entity_poly.entity_id
_entity_poly.type
_entity_poly.pdbx_seq_one_letter_code
_entity_poly.pdbx_strand_id
1 'polypeptide(L)'
;MPVKKRPACKRSAKGEQNRSLQQSQRRATGSNLPREHLWMLDFVAAGQASHQELQVCSDHLRKQKQEHGVDALQGRVLGLGSEPHHRAVLLEGALDNLTELPVAVLYERLCDVEALSAKVDECKLQLFTELVSRDGPVTALERPLSNQNADLLLKLDAALGEIMGHRIFSNIMSDTPLGITQGGREAAFVDEAFEISMKRNGTYKCAGNLFWLALRRLSRPNVPILQKNITDLQATWFAEDTIPTEHPYQITVGVTSGSAAQLRSEFGNLVRLSPEEPDVAFILALAQQISNGACDATLKKWKKVALTCSFTFDKVANEEEGFWRSVNLRRRLFYDYEKLSLSTTARIFALIDFKQMHPTLGNKKLAQEYRAHLQEFRGSTEKPVSDHFVDVAVRSYNQLFCSDVCKKMILSDEETHGKTSVFNDLSIFDAICKRCHSTADAVWVLSTLKDLISGGSWGPKDFNERTLLGKNQGGRGDLVLWIAKREILQWVLTSWLTCGPRQENFPNDDVELLKAKIASHSDYRAACGGFGVKVDLTWQAEMHESTRKVLSFLESVIYGTRQDSHLKSAIKTTTVPKDILAQEPFAAQLQEAKDCRAKELPADALKQDEKVEASPAAGAMNFTEPELETLSRLLPEGVTTKDLDEESTTELKEFVQLAAKRVDMFWTPVLMMENREGMQVELKPTPVASFAKKLKAGQNLLIYMDTKVAGESSAQPHCRVPAFSSKVPRESLGALLKIWSLSELPDNVVVALADSYRPGLDNNLNQVFIHPDGDYLTKSRCLQHISYDYNSIIARKTISRGIINQVEGLHIYTRDTLAVESRNRRFYDGKTSGTLIGPVVLDTYGSAATWRLSAETKKKLYGKQGKSLAGGAGPQEDRPVFTDGKEPATFWGSPRKLLAELLFSLQAGMVLNLAEVDGAMPMECLLSNIPCVSVVFNADHAQLLHARLVELTVQEMSDPKSPLHEAKLSLCSIQKAEGAVAGAVVPDALEGAVVGKVEVVARSLLSK
;
A
#
# COMPACT_ATOMS: atom_id res chain seq x y z
N MET A 1 -75.52 -23.64 0.94
CA MET A 1 -74.59 -24.46 0.12
C MET A 1 -73.27 -23.71 -0.02
N PRO A 2 -72.09 -24.36 0.02
CA PRO A 2 -71.53 -25.05 1.19
C PRO A 2 -70.18 -24.46 1.65
N VAL A 3 -69.91 -24.61 2.95
CA VAL A 3 -68.65 -24.30 3.64
C VAL A 3 -67.56 -25.29 3.21
N LYS A 4 -66.45 -24.79 2.67
CA LYS A 4 -65.26 -25.60 2.35
C LYS A 4 -64.50 -25.97 3.63
N LYS A 5 -64.52 -27.26 3.98
CA LYS A 5 -63.67 -27.87 5.02
C LYS A 5 -62.19 -27.80 4.61
N ARG A 6 -61.32 -27.35 5.52
CA ARG A 6 -59.85 -27.45 5.38
C ARG A 6 -59.41 -28.92 5.48
N PRO A 7 -58.38 -29.36 4.73
CA PRO A 7 -57.89 -30.73 4.79
C PRO A 7 -57.11 -30.98 6.09
N ALA A 8 -57.30 -32.17 6.67
CA ALA A 8 -56.58 -32.64 7.84
C ALA A 8 -55.08 -32.82 7.52
N CYS A 9 -54.24 -32.16 8.31
CA CYS A 9 -52.79 -32.26 8.24
C CYS A 9 -52.34 -33.66 8.68
N LYS A 10 -51.84 -34.47 7.74
CA LYS A 10 -51.17 -35.75 8.05
C LYS A 10 -49.86 -35.44 8.77
N ARG A 11 -49.73 -35.90 10.02
CA ARG A 11 -48.50 -35.78 10.82
C ARG A 11 -47.40 -36.64 10.19
N SER A 12 -46.19 -36.08 10.07
CA SER A 12 -45.03 -36.79 9.53
C SER A 12 -44.53 -37.87 10.50
N ALA A 13 -44.14 -39.04 9.98
CA ALA A 13 -43.58 -40.17 10.76
C ALA A 13 -42.40 -39.76 11.68
N LYS A 14 -41.66 -38.71 11.31
CA LYS A 14 -40.54 -38.13 12.10
C LYS A 14 -41.00 -37.53 13.45
N GLY A 15 -42.26 -37.11 13.55
CA GLY A 15 -42.85 -36.56 14.77
C GLY A 15 -43.27 -37.63 15.79
N GLU A 16 -43.56 -38.85 15.33
CA GLU A 16 -43.89 -39.99 16.20
C GLU A 16 -42.63 -40.65 16.77
N GLN A 17 -41.56 -40.76 15.98
CA GLN A 17 -40.27 -41.29 16.43
C GLN A 17 -39.64 -40.42 17.54
N ASN A 18 -39.69 -39.09 17.40
CA ASN A 18 -39.16 -38.17 18.42
C ASN A 18 -39.97 -38.16 19.72
N ARG A 19 -41.28 -38.45 19.66
CA ARG A 19 -42.11 -38.57 20.86
C ARG A 19 -41.88 -39.89 21.59
N SER A 20 -41.65 -40.97 20.85
CA SER A 20 -41.27 -42.27 21.40
C SER A 20 -39.92 -42.22 22.13
N LEU A 21 -38.91 -41.56 21.54
CA LEU A 21 -37.60 -41.37 22.17
C LEU A 21 -37.69 -40.51 23.44
N GLN A 22 -38.44 -39.40 23.39
CA GLN A 22 -38.69 -38.56 24.58
C GLN A 22 -39.48 -39.28 25.68
N GLN A 23 -40.44 -40.15 25.34
CA GLN A 23 -41.16 -40.95 26.34
C GLN A 23 -40.29 -42.05 26.95
N SER A 24 -39.41 -42.67 26.16
CA SER A 24 -38.42 -43.64 26.65
C SER A 24 -37.43 -43.00 27.61
N GLN A 25 -36.90 -41.83 27.26
CA GLN A 25 -35.92 -41.11 28.08
C GLN A 25 -36.53 -40.51 29.35
N ARG A 26 -37.77 -40.02 29.30
CA ARG A 26 -38.51 -39.55 30.49
C ARG A 26 -38.81 -40.66 31.51
N ARG A 27 -38.99 -41.91 31.03
CA ARG A 27 -39.15 -43.07 31.92
C ARG A 27 -37.84 -43.48 32.58
N ALA A 28 -36.69 -43.21 31.95
CA ALA A 28 -35.38 -43.59 32.46
C ALA A 28 -34.82 -42.62 33.52
N THR A 29 -35.15 -41.32 33.45
CA THR A 29 -34.48 -40.29 34.28
C THR A 29 -35.39 -39.54 35.26
N GLY A 30 -36.70 -39.77 35.23
CA GLY A 30 -37.65 -39.26 36.22
C GLY A 30 -37.79 -37.72 36.33
N SER A 31 -37.13 -36.93 35.47
CA SER A 31 -37.10 -35.47 35.53
C SER A 31 -37.32 -34.81 34.16
N ASN A 32 -37.98 -33.64 34.15
CA ASN A 32 -38.23 -32.84 32.94
C ASN A 32 -37.10 -31.82 32.74
N LEU A 33 -36.05 -32.19 32.00
CA LEU A 33 -35.02 -31.24 31.57
C LEU A 33 -35.46 -30.46 30.31
N PRO A 34 -35.19 -29.13 30.23
CA PRO A 34 -35.41 -28.31 29.05
C PRO A 34 -34.56 -28.77 27.84
N ARG A 35 -35.00 -28.45 26.63
CA ARG A 35 -34.43 -28.96 25.37
C ARG A 35 -32.98 -28.53 25.16
N GLU A 36 -32.62 -27.35 25.65
CA GLU A 36 -31.28 -26.78 25.64
C GLU A 36 -30.26 -27.55 26.50
N HIS A 37 -30.67 -28.45 27.41
CA HIS A 37 -29.76 -29.16 28.32
C HIS A 37 -29.56 -30.64 27.95
N LEU A 38 -30.09 -31.08 26.81
CA LEU A 38 -30.00 -32.48 26.37
C LEU A 38 -28.59 -32.90 25.93
N TRP A 39 -27.74 -31.95 25.52
CA TRP A 39 -26.34 -32.22 25.13
C TRP A 39 -25.48 -32.72 26.31
N MET A 40 -25.88 -32.43 27.54
CA MET A 40 -25.18 -32.87 28.75
C MET A 40 -25.24 -34.40 28.93
N LEU A 41 -26.27 -35.06 28.40
CA LEU A 41 -26.37 -36.51 28.43
C LEU A 41 -25.47 -37.19 27.37
N ASP A 42 -25.20 -36.51 26.26
CA ASP A 42 -24.28 -36.99 25.21
C ASP A 42 -22.81 -36.86 25.64
N PHE A 43 -22.48 -35.85 26.45
CA PHE A 43 -21.13 -35.64 26.98
C PHE A 43 -20.73 -36.68 28.04
N VAL A 44 -21.68 -37.06 28.93
CA VAL A 44 -21.46 -38.09 29.95
C VAL A 44 -21.34 -39.50 29.34
N ALA A 45 -22.01 -39.76 28.21
CA ALA A 45 -21.91 -41.03 27.51
C ALA A 45 -20.55 -41.26 26.82
N ALA A 46 -19.73 -40.21 26.63
CA ALA A 46 -18.51 -40.26 25.82
C ALA A 46 -17.20 -40.51 26.60
N GLY A 47 -17.20 -40.51 27.94
CA GLY A 47 -16.14 -41.09 28.78
C GLY A 47 -14.67 -40.81 28.42
N GLN A 48 -14.29 -39.55 28.13
CA GLN A 48 -12.90 -39.18 27.85
C GLN A 48 -12.48 -37.91 28.57
N ALA A 49 -11.88 -38.07 29.75
CA ALA A 49 -10.84 -37.18 30.25
C ALA A 49 -9.69 -38.08 30.68
N SER A 50 -8.51 -37.89 30.09
CA SER A 50 -7.37 -38.79 30.31
C SER A 50 -6.57 -38.34 31.53
N HIS A 51 -6.02 -39.30 32.28
CA HIS A 51 -5.19 -39.08 33.47
C HIS A 51 -3.98 -38.14 33.22
N GLN A 52 -3.64 -37.88 31.96
CA GLN A 52 -2.59 -36.99 31.50
C GLN A 52 -2.95 -35.50 31.65
N GLU A 53 -4.21 -35.14 31.47
CA GLU A 53 -4.67 -33.73 31.52
C GLU A 53 -4.70 -33.19 32.95
N LEU A 54 -5.02 -34.04 33.92
CA LEU A 54 -4.96 -33.72 35.35
C LEU A 54 -3.51 -33.54 35.85
N GLN A 55 -2.57 -34.28 35.26
CA GLN A 55 -1.14 -34.17 35.59
C GLN A 55 -0.56 -32.82 35.13
N VAL A 56 -0.94 -32.37 33.93
CA VAL A 56 -0.50 -31.09 33.34
C VAL A 56 -0.97 -29.90 34.18
N CYS A 57 -2.22 -29.91 34.66
CA CYS A 57 -2.72 -28.86 35.55
C CYS A 57 -2.01 -28.84 36.91
N SER A 58 -1.67 -30.00 37.48
CA SER A 58 -0.93 -30.10 38.73
C SER A 58 0.49 -29.54 38.61
N ASP A 59 1.17 -29.85 37.51
CA ASP A 59 2.54 -29.38 37.25
C ASP A 59 2.57 -27.87 36.96
N HIS A 60 1.54 -27.33 36.30
CA HIS A 60 1.41 -25.89 36.06
C HIS A 60 1.26 -25.08 37.37
N LEU A 61 0.47 -25.57 38.32
CA LEU A 61 0.27 -24.92 39.62
C LEU A 61 1.51 -25.00 40.52
N ARG A 62 2.26 -26.12 40.47
CA ARG A 62 3.56 -26.24 41.16
C ARG A 62 4.60 -25.27 40.61
N LYS A 63 4.65 -25.11 39.28
CA LYS A 63 5.54 -24.16 38.59
C LYS A 63 5.25 -22.71 39.01
N GLN A 64 3.98 -22.32 39.06
CA GLN A 64 3.58 -20.97 39.50
C GLN A 64 3.95 -20.67 40.97
N LYS A 65 3.84 -21.67 41.87
CA LYS A 65 4.26 -21.54 43.27
C LYS A 65 5.78 -21.34 43.41
N GLN A 66 6.57 -22.04 42.60
CA GLN A 66 8.03 -21.88 42.56
C GLN A 66 8.47 -20.54 41.95
N GLU A 67 7.80 -20.09 40.89
CA GLU A 67 8.19 -18.88 40.14
C GLU A 67 7.77 -17.58 40.84
N HIS A 68 6.68 -17.60 41.62
CA HIS A 68 6.09 -16.37 42.16
C HIS A 68 6.02 -16.30 43.69
N GLY A 69 6.38 -17.36 44.41
CA GLY A 69 6.47 -17.33 45.89
C GLY A 69 5.18 -16.93 46.62
N VAL A 70 4.02 -17.07 45.98
CA VAL A 70 2.73 -16.69 46.57
C VAL A 70 2.20 -17.85 47.41
N ASP A 71 2.12 -17.65 48.72
CA ASP A 71 1.41 -18.55 49.62
C ASP A 71 -0.12 -18.47 49.40
N ALA A 72 -0.80 -19.61 49.56
CA ALA A 72 -2.22 -19.75 49.27
C ALA A 72 -3.10 -18.82 50.13
N LEU A 73 -4.04 -18.12 49.49
CA LEU A 73 -5.00 -17.19 50.12
C LEU A 73 -5.77 -17.86 51.27
N GLN A 74 -5.61 -17.35 52.49
CA GLN A 74 -6.55 -17.58 53.59
C GLN A 74 -7.63 -16.49 53.58
N GLY A 75 -8.84 -16.83 53.12
CA GLY A 75 -10.00 -15.92 53.12
C GLY A 75 -10.79 -15.96 54.43
N ARG A 76 -11.15 -14.78 54.97
CA ARG A 76 -12.04 -14.59 56.12
C ARG A 76 -13.31 -13.87 55.66
N VAL A 77 -14.50 -14.37 56.01
CA VAL A 77 -15.80 -13.74 55.69
C VAL A 77 -16.53 -13.30 56.97
N LEU A 78 -17.05 -12.07 56.99
CA LEU A 78 -17.92 -11.53 58.04
C LEU A 78 -19.33 -11.27 57.47
N GLY A 79 -20.29 -12.12 57.89
CA GLY A 79 -21.76 -11.94 58.06
C GLY A 79 -22.63 -11.37 56.92
N LEU A 80 -23.96 -11.49 56.91
CA LEU A 80 -24.96 -12.41 57.47
C LEU A 80 -26.27 -12.02 56.74
N GLY A 81 -26.93 -12.94 56.04
CA GLY A 81 -28.21 -12.71 55.36
C GLY A 81 -29.16 -13.89 55.57
N SER A 82 -30.46 -13.68 55.46
CA SER A 82 -31.51 -14.47 56.14
C SER A 82 -32.27 -15.51 55.28
N GLU A 83 -31.69 -16.05 54.20
CA GLU A 83 -32.39 -17.01 53.32
C GLU A 83 -31.79 -18.43 53.25
N PRO A 84 -32.59 -19.48 52.93
CA PRO A 84 -32.20 -20.90 53.03
C PRO A 84 -31.13 -21.39 52.04
N HIS A 85 -30.67 -20.54 51.11
CA HIS A 85 -29.58 -20.87 50.17
C HIS A 85 -28.20 -20.38 50.65
N HIS A 86 -28.09 -19.85 51.87
CA HIS A 86 -26.80 -19.67 52.55
C HIS A 86 -26.31 -21.00 53.15
N ARG A 87 -25.93 -21.96 52.30
CA ARG A 87 -24.97 -22.98 52.73
C ARG A 87 -23.58 -22.36 52.64
N ALA A 88 -23.03 -21.98 53.79
CA ALA A 88 -21.60 -21.79 53.90
C ALA A 88 -20.93 -23.14 53.62
N VAL A 89 -20.15 -23.23 52.53
CA VAL A 89 -19.20 -24.33 52.37
C VAL A 89 -17.97 -23.93 53.19
N LEU A 90 -17.82 -24.56 54.36
CA LEU A 90 -16.63 -24.48 55.17
C LEU A 90 -15.54 -25.30 54.48
N LEU A 91 -14.42 -24.66 54.12
CA LEU A 91 -13.22 -25.35 53.68
C LEU A 91 -12.33 -25.58 54.91
N GLU A 92 -12.29 -26.82 55.39
CA GLU A 92 -11.15 -27.30 56.17
C GLU A 92 -10.44 -28.38 55.35
N GLY A 93 -9.24 -28.05 54.88
CA GLY A 93 -8.34 -28.97 54.17
C GLY A 93 -7.42 -28.23 53.20
N ALA A 94 -6.11 -28.53 53.27
CA ALA A 94 -5.13 -28.03 52.32
C ALA A 94 -5.38 -28.65 50.93
N LEU A 95 -5.23 -27.84 49.87
CA LEU A 95 -5.41 -28.19 48.45
C LEU A 95 -4.42 -29.25 47.92
N ASP A 96 -3.55 -29.76 48.78
CA ASP A 96 -2.44 -30.63 48.43
C ASP A 96 -2.86 -32.10 48.19
N ASN A 97 -4.09 -32.50 48.56
CA ASN A 97 -4.62 -33.87 48.42
C ASN A 97 -5.80 -34.01 47.42
N LEU A 98 -5.77 -33.28 46.30
CA LEU A 98 -6.78 -33.40 45.23
C LEU A 98 -6.87 -34.83 44.64
N THR A 99 -5.83 -35.65 44.74
CA THR A 99 -5.78 -37.03 44.23
C THR A 99 -6.59 -38.03 45.05
N GLU A 100 -7.00 -37.69 46.27
CA GLU A 100 -7.75 -38.59 47.17
C GLU A 100 -9.27 -38.38 47.11
N LEU A 101 -9.73 -37.35 46.40
CA LEU A 101 -11.15 -37.04 46.26
C LEU A 101 -11.78 -37.88 45.13
N PRO A 102 -12.93 -38.52 45.37
CA PRO A 102 -13.65 -39.23 44.31
C PRO A 102 -13.96 -38.29 43.13
N VAL A 103 -13.73 -38.76 41.90
CA VAL A 103 -13.89 -37.96 40.66
C VAL A 103 -15.27 -37.29 40.55
N ALA A 104 -16.32 -37.94 41.06
CA ALA A 104 -17.67 -37.37 41.10
C ALA A 104 -17.76 -36.10 41.96
N VAL A 105 -17.01 -36.03 43.07
CA VAL A 105 -16.98 -34.86 43.97
C VAL A 105 -16.16 -33.73 43.33
N LEU A 106 -15.04 -34.04 42.68
CA LEU A 106 -14.27 -33.06 41.91
C LEU A 106 -15.08 -32.47 40.76
N TYR A 107 -15.85 -33.31 40.06
CA TYR A 107 -16.71 -32.89 38.96
C TYR A 107 -17.89 -32.02 39.45
N GLU A 108 -18.57 -32.42 40.53
CA GLU A 108 -19.63 -31.61 41.16
C GLU A 108 -19.09 -30.25 41.62
N ARG A 109 -17.85 -30.20 42.13
CA ARG A 109 -17.17 -28.95 42.53
C ARG A 109 -16.72 -28.10 41.34
N LEU A 110 -16.32 -28.71 40.22
CA LEU A 110 -16.03 -28.00 38.98
C LEU A 110 -17.30 -27.35 38.43
N CYS A 111 -18.42 -28.08 38.46
CA CYS A 111 -19.74 -27.56 38.09
C CYS A 111 -20.20 -26.43 39.02
N ASP A 112 -19.92 -26.50 40.33
CA ASP A 112 -20.20 -25.41 41.27
C ASP A 112 -19.38 -24.14 40.94
N VAL A 113 -18.11 -24.31 40.55
CA VAL A 113 -17.21 -23.21 40.15
C VAL A 113 -17.59 -22.61 38.80
N GLU A 114 -17.95 -23.43 37.81
CA GLU A 114 -18.49 -22.96 36.53
C GLU A 114 -19.85 -22.27 36.73
N ALA A 115 -20.72 -22.80 37.58
CA ALA A 115 -21.96 -22.14 37.94
C ALA A 115 -21.70 -20.80 38.65
N LEU A 116 -20.67 -20.70 39.49
CA LEU A 116 -20.26 -19.44 40.11
C LEU A 116 -19.68 -18.46 39.07
N SER A 117 -18.88 -18.94 38.12
CA SER A 117 -18.33 -18.13 37.03
C SER A 117 -19.44 -17.59 36.13
N ALA A 118 -20.39 -18.45 35.74
CA ALA A 118 -21.57 -18.06 34.98
C ALA A 118 -22.42 -17.04 35.74
N LYS A 119 -22.54 -17.19 37.06
CA LYS A 119 -23.27 -16.23 37.92
C LYS A 119 -22.51 -14.93 38.14
N VAL A 120 -21.18 -14.95 38.16
CA VAL A 120 -20.33 -13.75 38.17
C VAL A 120 -20.45 -13.01 36.83
N ASP A 121 -20.49 -13.72 35.71
CA ASP A 121 -20.68 -13.12 34.40
C ASP A 121 -22.13 -12.62 34.21
N GLU A 122 -23.12 -13.32 34.76
CA GLU A 122 -24.50 -12.84 34.87
C GLU A 122 -24.59 -11.59 35.76
N CYS A 123 -23.92 -11.57 36.90
CA CYS A 123 -23.84 -10.40 37.77
C CYS A 123 -23.08 -9.24 37.09
N LYS A 124 -22.00 -9.49 36.34
CA LYS A 124 -21.33 -8.46 35.53
C LYS A 124 -22.27 -7.93 34.46
N LEU A 125 -23.03 -8.80 33.79
CA LEU A 125 -24.00 -8.41 32.78
C LEU A 125 -25.16 -7.63 33.38
N GLN A 126 -25.66 -8.03 34.55
CA GLN A 126 -26.69 -7.32 35.30
C GLN A 126 -26.18 -5.98 35.79
N LEU A 127 -24.96 -5.90 36.34
CA LEU A 127 -24.32 -4.66 36.79
C LEU A 127 -24.03 -3.73 35.62
N PHE A 128 -23.60 -4.27 34.47
CA PHE A 128 -23.44 -3.52 33.22
C PHE A 128 -24.80 -3.05 32.68
N THR A 129 -25.85 -3.85 32.77
CA THR A 129 -27.22 -3.49 32.37
C THR A 129 -27.84 -2.47 33.34
N GLU A 130 -27.52 -2.53 34.62
CA GLU A 130 -27.90 -1.54 35.64
C GLU A 130 -27.14 -0.23 35.46
N LEU A 131 -25.84 -0.28 35.15
CA LEU A 131 -25.02 0.89 34.80
C LEU A 131 -25.54 1.57 33.52
N VAL A 132 -25.84 0.79 32.48
CA VAL A 132 -26.43 1.26 31.21
C VAL A 132 -27.86 1.78 31.41
N SER A 133 -28.64 1.23 32.35
CA SER A 133 -30.00 1.69 32.62
C SER A 133 -30.07 2.91 33.55
N ARG A 134 -29.06 3.12 34.42
CA ARG A 134 -28.93 4.32 35.26
C ARG A 134 -28.52 5.58 34.50
N ASP A 135 -27.75 5.45 33.42
CA ASP A 135 -27.37 6.58 32.56
C ASP A 135 -28.37 6.84 31.41
N GLY A 136 -29.44 6.04 31.29
CA GLY A 136 -30.32 6.06 30.12
C GLY A 136 -29.56 5.77 28.82
N PRO A 137 -30.24 5.72 27.66
CA PRO A 137 -29.55 5.68 26.38
C PRO A 137 -28.87 7.05 26.16
N VAL A 138 -27.66 7.21 26.69
CA VAL A 138 -26.78 8.33 26.35
C VAL A 138 -26.59 8.30 24.85
N THR A 139 -27.22 9.25 24.16
CA THR A 139 -27.06 9.35 22.71
C THR A 139 -25.59 9.64 22.44
N ALA A 140 -25.00 9.05 21.40
CA ALA A 140 -23.55 9.14 21.13
C ALA A 140 -23.00 10.59 21.03
N LEU A 141 -23.89 11.57 20.90
CA LEU A 141 -23.63 13.01 20.91
C LEU A 141 -23.28 13.59 22.30
N GLU A 142 -23.63 12.92 23.39
CA GLU A 142 -23.38 13.37 24.77
C GLU A 142 -22.01 12.93 25.31
N ARG A 143 -21.26 12.10 24.58
CA ARG A 143 -19.88 11.75 24.96
C ARG A 143 -18.95 12.95 24.74
N PRO A 144 -18.08 13.30 25.72
CA PRO A 144 -17.07 14.33 25.50
C PRO A 144 -16.19 13.91 24.32
N LEU A 145 -15.99 14.82 23.37
CA LEU A 145 -15.12 14.59 22.23
C LEU A 145 -13.70 14.35 22.74
N SER A 146 -13.13 13.20 22.35
CA SER A 146 -11.69 12.97 22.55
C SER A 146 -10.93 14.05 21.80
N ASN A 147 -9.94 14.70 22.42
CA ASN A 147 -9.07 15.65 21.73
C ASN A 147 -8.33 14.92 20.59
N GLN A 148 -8.72 15.23 19.34
CA GLN A 148 -8.19 14.55 18.15
C GLN A 148 -6.73 14.95 17.86
N ASN A 149 -6.23 15.98 18.55
CA ASN A 149 -4.93 16.57 18.33
C ASN A 149 -3.93 16.23 19.46
N ALA A 150 -4.24 15.25 20.32
CA ALA A 150 -3.40 14.91 21.48
C ALA A 150 -1.95 14.62 21.09
N ASP A 151 -1.72 13.79 20.06
CA ASP A 151 -0.37 13.44 19.58
C ASP A 151 0.38 14.66 19.02
N LEU A 152 -0.33 15.55 18.33
CA LEU A 152 0.24 16.80 17.82
C LEU A 152 0.62 17.74 18.96
N LEU A 153 -0.21 17.85 19.98
CA LEU A 153 0.05 18.69 21.15
C LEU A 153 1.24 18.16 21.96
N LEU A 154 1.40 16.84 22.08
CA LEU A 154 2.60 16.24 22.69
C LEU A 154 3.88 16.58 21.90
N LYS A 155 3.85 16.47 20.56
CA LYS A 155 4.98 16.89 19.70
C LYS A 155 5.28 18.38 19.86
N LEU A 156 4.24 19.21 19.93
CA LEU A 156 4.37 20.65 20.12
C LEU A 156 4.94 21.00 21.49
N ASP A 157 4.53 20.30 22.55
CA ASP A 157 5.07 20.50 23.90
C ASP A 157 6.56 20.18 23.98
N ALA A 158 6.98 19.06 23.37
CA ALA A 158 8.38 18.71 23.28
C ALA A 158 9.19 19.79 22.53
N ALA A 159 8.69 20.24 21.38
CA ALA A 159 9.33 21.29 20.58
C ALA A 159 9.42 22.63 21.32
N LEU A 160 8.36 23.05 22.03
CA LEU A 160 8.38 24.26 22.85
C LEU A 160 9.37 24.15 24.00
N GLY A 161 9.46 22.98 24.66
CA GLY A 161 10.44 22.72 25.71
C GLY A 161 11.88 22.87 25.20
N GLU A 162 12.17 22.31 24.03
CA GLU A 162 13.48 22.42 23.38
C GLU A 162 13.84 23.88 23.03
N ILE A 163 12.90 24.60 22.42
CA ILE A 163 13.11 26.01 22.05
C ILE A 163 13.35 26.86 23.30
N MET A 164 12.49 26.75 24.31
CA MET A 164 12.59 27.57 25.53
C MET A 164 13.81 27.21 26.37
N GLY A 165 14.30 25.96 26.28
CA GLY A 165 15.54 25.52 26.93
C GLY A 165 16.81 26.07 26.24
N HIS A 166 16.72 26.52 24.99
CA HIS A 166 17.88 27.01 24.25
C HIS A 166 18.21 28.47 24.59
N ARG A 167 19.49 28.77 24.86
CA ARG A 167 19.98 30.08 25.35
C ARG A 167 19.55 31.31 24.53
N ILE A 168 19.34 31.15 23.23
CA ILE A 168 18.93 32.25 22.34
C ILE A 168 17.47 32.67 22.59
N PHE A 169 16.63 31.74 23.05
CA PHE A 169 15.19 31.89 23.21
C PHE A 169 14.74 31.92 24.68
N SER A 170 15.66 31.95 25.65
CA SER A 170 15.33 31.88 27.09
C SER A 170 14.35 32.96 27.56
N ASN A 171 14.35 34.13 26.91
CA ASN A 171 13.47 35.26 27.23
C ASN A 171 12.44 35.53 26.13
N ILE A 172 12.20 34.57 25.22
CA ILE A 172 11.43 34.81 24.00
C ILE A 172 10.01 35.31 24.29
N MET A 173 9.38 34.89 25.39
CA MET A 173 8.03 35.35 25.75
C MET A 173 7.98 36.83 26.16
N SER A 174 9.04 37.34 26.77
CA SER A 174 9.15 38.74 27.23
C SER A 174 9.78 39.68 26.18
N ASP A 175 10.38 39.12 25.14
CA ASP A 175 11.01 39.90 24.09
C ASP A 175 9.97 40.75 23.33
N THR A 176 10.34 42.00 23.07
CA THR A 176 9.49 42.94 22.33
C THR A 176 9.48 42.60 20.83
N PRO A 177 8.33 42.75 20.15
CA PRO A 177 8.26 42.60 18.70
C PRO A 177 9.16 43.62 18.02
N LEU A 178 9.77 43.23 16.91
CA LEU A 178 10.66 44.09 16.15
C LEU A 178 9.82 44.91 15.16
N GLY A 179 9.85 46.24 15.32
CA GLY A 179 9.18 47.15 14.39
C GLY A 179 9.95 47.35 13.07
N ILE A 180 9.39 48.15 12.16
CA ILE A 180 10.01 48.47 10.85
C ILE A 180 11.48 48.92 10.96
N THR A 181 11.78 49.78 11.93
CA THR A 181 13.14 50.30 12.16
C THR A 181 14.13 49.24 12.63
N GLN A 182 13.64 48.13 13.17
CA GLN A 182 14.43 46.98 13.64
C GLN A 182 14.42 45.83 12.63
N GLY A 183 13.91 46.08 11.42
CA GLY A 183 13.82 45.11 10.34
C GLY A 183 12.62 44.18 10.41
N GLY A 184 11.55 44.59 11.12
CA GLY A 184 10.21 44.03 10.99
C GLY A 184 9.44 44.63 9.81
N ARG A 185 8.23 44.10 9.55
CA ARG A 185 7.37 44.53 8.43
C ARG A 185 6.30 45.54 8.82
N GLU A 186 5.87 45.46 10.07
CA GLU A 186 4.79 46.24 10.62
C GLU A 186 5.33 47.13 11.76
N ALA A 187 4.58 48.16 12.13
CA ALA A 187 4.88 48.93 13.33
C ALA A 187 4.78 48.03 14.57
N ALA A 188 5.68 48.21 15.54
CA ALA A 188 5.61 47.50 16.81
C ALA A 188 4.30 47.80 17.55
N PHE A 189 3.85 46.88 18.40
CA PHE A 189 2.67 47.07 19.24
C PHE A 189 2.81 48.31 20.13
N VAL A 190 1.79 49.18 20.15
CA VAL A 190 1.72 50.37 21.01
C VAL A 190 0.36 50.43 21.69
N ASP A 191 0.37 50.51 23.02
CA ASP A 191 -0.82 50.48 23.88
C ASP A 191 -1.88 51.51 23.46
N GLU A 192 -1.51 52.78 23.35
CA GLU A 192 -2.43 53.86 22.99
C GLU A 192 -3.05 53.64 21.60
N ALA A 193 -2.24 53.21 20.63
CA ALA A 193 -2.72 52.94 19.28
C ALA A 193 -3.68 51.74 19.25
N PHE A 194 -3.41 50.70 20.06
CA PHE A 194 -4.29 49.56 20.23
C PHE A 194 -5.64 50.01 20.81
N GLU A 195 -5.66 50.74 21.93
CA GLU A 195 -6.90 51.15 22.59
C GLU A 195 -7.76 52.04 21.68
N ILE A 196 -7.12 53.00 20.98
CA ILE A 196 -7.80 53.86 20.01
C ILE A 196 -8.41 53.03 18.87
N SER A 197 -7.62 52.11 18.28
CA SER A 197 -8.07 51.31 17.14
C SER A 197 -9.16 50.30 17.53
N MET A 198 -9.03 49.66 18.69
CA MET A 198 -10.04 48.74 19.22
C MET A 198 -11.35 49.45 19.56
N LYS A 199 -11.29 50.68 20.10
CA LYS A 199 -12.49 51.48 20.37
C LYS A 199 -13.18 51.93 19.08
N ARG A 200 -12.41 52.29 18.05
CA ARG A 200 -12.95 52.85 16.79
C ARG A 200 -13.42 51.78 15.81
N ASN A 201 -12.60 50.75 15.59
CA ASN A 201 -12.77 49.78 14.52
C ASN A 201 -12.96 48.34 15.01
N GLY A 202 -12.76 48.08 16.30
CA GLY A 202 -12.75 46.71 16.84
C GLY A 202 -11.58 45.85 16.36
N THR A 203 -10.61 46.42 15.66
CA THR A 203 -9.44 45.71 15.13
C THR A 203 -8.18 46.55 15.27
N TYR A 204 -7.01 45.90 15.40
CA TYR A 204 -5.70 46.56 15.44
C TYR A 204 -4.64 45.69 14.76
N LYS A 205 -3.78 46.28 13.92
CA LYS A 205 -2.70 45.57 13.20
C LYS A 205 -1.34 46.07 13.64
N CYS A 206 -0.41 45.15 13.91
CA CYS A 206 0.96 45.47 14.29
C CYS A 206 1.91 44.27 14.09
N ALA A 207 3.20 44.47 14.35
CA ALA A 207 4.14 43.39 14.59
C ALA A 207 3.88 42.80 15.99
N GLY A 208 3.83 41.48 16.07
CA GLY A 208 3.63 40.71 17.29
C GLY A 208 4.72 39.66 17.47
N ASN A 209 4.82 39.16 18.70
CA ASN A 209 5.67 38.04 19.06
C ASN A 209 4.83 36.76 19.03
N LEU A 210 5.26 35.76 18.24
CA LEU A 210 4.56 34.48 18.11
C LEU A 210 4.30 33.81 19.48
N PHE A 211 5.23 33.98 20.42
CA PHE A 211 5.16 33.38 21.77
C PHE A 211 4.22 34.13 22.72
N TRP A 212 3.55 35.20 22.26
CA TRP A 212 2.41 35.77 22.99
C TRP A 212 1.16 34.91 22.87
N LEU A 213 1.10 34.00 21.89
CA LEU A 213 -0.03 33.11 21.70
C LEU A 213 -0.03 31.98 22.74
N ALA A 214 -1.24 31.53 23.10
CA ALA A 214 -1.45 30.24 23.73
C ALA A 214 -1.21 29.12 22.71
N LEU A 215 0.05 28.83 22.36
CA LEU A 215 0.38 27.87 21.28
C LEU A 215 -0.19 26.46 21.53
N ARG A 216 -0.42 26.09 22.80
CA ARG A 216 -1.06 24.83 23.23
C ARG A 216 -2.59 24.84 23.09
N ARG A 217 -3.19 26.03 23.06
CA ARG A 217 -4.65 26.19 22.98
C ARG A 217 -5.04 26.27 21.51
N LEU A 218 -5.62 25.19 21.01
CA LEU A 218 -6.24 25.18 19.69
C LEU A 218 -7.54 25.98 19.74
N SER A 219 -7.86 26.70 18.65
CA SER A 219 -9.14 27.41 18.53
C SER A 219 -10.31 26.42 18.59
N ARG A 220 -10.07 25.19 18.12
CA ARG A 220 -11.04 24.10 18.02
C ARG A 220 -10.36 22.77 18.38
N PRO A 221 -10.25 22.42 19.68
CA PRO A 221 -9.49 21.26 20.13
C PRO A 221 -10.01 19.92 19.61
N ASN A 222 -11.31 19.84 19.31
CA ASN A 222 -11.94 18.62 18.81
C ASN A 222 -11.91 18.48 17.29
N VAL A 223 -11.49 19.53 16.56
CA VAL A 223 -11.34 19.49 15.11
C VAL A 223 -9.93 19.00 14.77
N PRO A 224 -9.79 17.87 14.07
CA PRO A 224 -8.47 17.33 13.74
C PRO A 224 -7.70 18.31 12.84
N ILE A 225 -6.44 18.54 13.20
CA ILE A 225 -5.47 19.27 12.39
C ILE A 225 -4.72 18.25 11.54
N LEU A 226 -4.68 18.50 10.23
CA LEU A 226 -4.01 17.62 9.29
C LEU A 226 -2.49 17.69 9.44
N GLN A 227 -1.89 16.68 10.07
CA GLN A 227 -0.43 16.59 10.23
C GLN A 227 0.31 16.67 8.89
N LYS A 228 -0.22 16.07 7.83
CA LYS A 228 0.36 16.19 6.47
C LYS A 228 0.52 17.64 6.03
N ASN A 229 -0.47 18.49 6.33
CA ASN A 229 -0.41 19.90 5.95
C ASN A 229 0.70 20.60 6.73
N ILE A 230 0.89 20.28 8.01
CA ILE A 230 1.99 20.82 8.82
C ILE A 230 3.33 20.43 8.19
N THR A 231 3.55 19.14 7.90
CA THR A 231 4.79 18.66 7.26
C THR A 231 5.01 19.31 5.89
N ASP A 232 3.95 19.47 5.10
CA ASP A 232 4.03 20.12 3.80
C ASP A 232 4.34 21.61 3.90
N LEU A 233 3.81 22.31 4.91
CA LEU A 233 4.14 23.70 5.19
C LEU A 233 5.58 23.83 5.71
N GLN A 234 6.06 22.91 6.55
CA GLN A 234 7.46 22.83 6.96
C GLN A 234 8.36 22.72 5.73
N ALA A 235 8.11 21.75 4.85
CA ALA A 235 8.90 21.55 3.64
C ALA A 235 8.82 22.72 2.66
N THR A 236 7.70 23.45 2.60
CA THR A 236 7.50 24.55 1.63
C THR A 236 8.04 25.89 2.14
N TRP A 237 7.83 26.21 3.42
CA TRP A 237 8.12 27.55 3.98
C TRP A 237 9.30 27.57 4.94
N PHE A 238 9.67 26.41 5.49
CA PHE A 238 10.63 26.26 6.58
C PHE A 238 11.61 25.11 6.29
N ALA A 239 11.98 24.92 5.02
CA ALA A 239 12.85 23.82 4.60
C ALA A 239 14.22 23.92 5.29
N GLU A 240 14.87 22.77 5.51
CA GLU A 240 16.05 22.65 6.36
C GLU A 240 17.24 23.53 5.90
N ASP A 241 17.36 23.72 4.60
CA ASP A 241 18.40 24.53 3.93
C ASP A 241 18.04 26.02 3.81
N THR A 242 16.79 26.38 4.11
CA THR A 242 16.30 27.76 3.97
C THR A 242 16.02 28.38 5.33
N ILE A 243 16.69 29.50 5.61
CA ILE A 243 16.36 30.31 6.78
C ILE A 243 15.16 31.17 6.40
N PRO A 244 14.00 31.05 7.07
CA PRO A 244 12.84 31.86 6.75
C PRO A 244 13.17 33.34 6.94
N THR A 245 12.71 34.16 6.00
CA THR A 245 12.82 35.63 6.10
C THR A 245 11.66 36.23 6.88
N GLU A 246 10.54 35.54 6.93
CA GLU A 246 9.29 36.00 7.53
C GLU A 246 8.40 34.84 7.93
N HIS A 247 7.41 35.15 8.77
CA HIS A 247 6.26 34.29 8.95
C HIS A 247 5.32 34.47 7.73
N PRO A 248 4.94 33.40 7.04
CA PRO A 248 4.23 33.47 5.75
C PRO A 248 2.76 33.91 5.90
N TYR A 249 2.28 34.05 7.12
CA TYR A 249 0.86 34.19 7.42
C TYR A 249 0.59 35.27 8.47
N GLN A 250 -0.48 36.06 8.26
CA GLN A 250 -0.95 37.08 9.21
C GLN A 250 -1.80 36.42 10.30
N ILE A 251 -1.34 36.49 11.54
CA ILE A 251 -1.99 35.86 12.68
C ILE A 251 -3.13 36.75 13.18
N THR A 252 -4.33 36.19 13.27
CA THR A 252 -5.48 36.90 13.86
C THR A 252 -5.70 36.41 15.29
N VAL A 253 -5.79 37.34 16.24
CA VAL A 253 -5.93 37.07 17.68
C VAL A 253 -7.27 37.62 18.15
N GLY A 254 -8.04 36.79 18.85
CA GLY A 254 -9.32 37.19 19.44
C GLY A 254 -9.10 37.85 20.79
N VAL A 255 -9.71 39.03 20.98
CA VAL A 255 -9.66 39.75 22.26
C VAL A 255 -11.06 40.14 22.70
N THR A 256 -11.36 39.98 24.00
CA THR A 256 -12.68 40.31 24.56
C THR A 256 -12.77 41.78 24.98
N SER A 257 -11.61 42.39 25.25
CA SER A 257 -11.48 43.76 25.76
C SER A 257 -10.60 44.61 24.84
N GLY A 258 -10.89 45.90 24.81
CA GLY A 258 -10.06 46.90 24.12
C GLY A 258 -8.98 47.53 25.00
N SER A 259 -8.75 47.02 26.22
CA SER A 259 -7.76 47.54 27.16
C SER A 259 -6.37 46.93 26.90
N ALA A 260 -5.35 47.77 26.72
CA ALA A 260 -3.98 47.30 26.51
C ALA A 260 -3.40 46.62 27.78
N ALA A 261 -3.77 47.11 28.97
CA ALA A 261 -3.33 46.52 30.24
C ALA A 261 -3.81 45.08 30.41
N GLN A 262 -5.09 44.83 30.08
CA GLN A 262 -5.64 43.48 30.08
C GLN A 262 -4.95 42.60 29.03
N LEU A 263 -4.77 43.11 27.80
CA LEU A 263 -4.10 42.36 26.74
C LEU A 263 -2.69 41.91 27.14
N ARG A 264 -1.91 42.81 27.77
CA ARG A 264 -0.55 42.49 28.27
C ARG A 264 -0.58 41.39 29.33
N SER A 265 -1.59 41.37 30.19
CA SER A 265 -1.75 40.30 31.19
C SER A 265 -2.05 38.93 30.58
N GLU A 266 -2.51 38.91 29.33
CA GLU A 266 -2.82 37.70 28.56
C GLU A 266 -1.67 37.28 27.62
N PHE A 267 -0.52 37.96 27.61
CA PHE A 267 0.64 37.53 26.83
C PHE A 267 1.14 36.14 27.26
N GLY A 268 1.33 35.27 26.28
CA GLY A 268 1.58 33.82 26.45
C GLY A 268 0.29 33.00 26.49
N ASN A 269 -0.86 33.65 26.62
CA ASN A 269 -2.19 33.05 26.71
C ASN A 269 -3.18 33.59 25.65
N LEU A 270 -2.71 34.38 24.68
CA LEU A 270 -3.58 34.96 23.66
C LEU A 270 -4.22 33.90 22.78
N VAL A 271 -5.52 34.03 22.52
CA VAL A 271 -6.30 33.07 21.73
C VAL A 271 -6.19 33.41 20.25
N ARG A 272 -5.56 32.52 19.48
CA ARG A 272 -5.50 32.61 18.02
C ARG A 272 -6.85 32.23 17.39
N LEU A 273 -7.31 33.03 16.44
CA LEU A 273 -8.48 32.75 15.60
C LEU A 273 -8.09 32.25 14.21
N SER A 274 -6.92 32.64 13.71
CA SER A 274 -6.42 32.18 12.42
C SER A 274 -5.98 30.70 12.44
N PRO A 275 -5.73 30.06 11.27
CA PRO A 275 -5.32 28.66 11.22
C PRO A 275 -4.05 28.39 12.03
N GLU A 276 -4.03 27.24 12.68
CA GLU A 276 -2.96 26.80 13.56
C GLU A 276 -1.75 26.21 12.83
N GLU A 277 -1.95 25.67 11.62
CA GLU A 277 -0.97 24.88 10.87
C GLU A 277 0.34 25.64 10.57
N PRO A 278 0.34 26.92 10.13
CA PRO A 278 1.56 27.68 9.86
C PRO A 278 2.45 27.83 11.09
N ASP A 279 1.83 28.16 12.22
CA ASP A 279 2.53 28.44 13.46
C ASP A 279 3.11 27.15 14.04
N VAL A 280 2.34 26.04 14.00
CA VAL A 280 2.82 24.73 14.44
C VAL A 280 3.97 24.24 13.54
N ALA A 281 3.86 24.42 12.22
CA ALA A 281 4.94 24.11 11.29
C ALA A 281 6.21 24.91 11.60
N PHE A 282 6.08 26.21 11.89
CA PHE A 282 7.21 27.05 12.29
C PHE A 282 7.88 26.54 13.58
N ILE A 283 7.10 26.24 14.62
CA ILE A 283 7.63 25.76 15.90
C ILE A 283 8.35 24.42 15.75
N LEU A 284 7.75 23.46 15.03
CA LEU A 284 8.37 22.16 14.81
C LEU A 284 9.66 22.28 13.96
N ALA A 285 9.67 23.13 12.94
CA ALA A 285 10.87 23.35 12.11
C ALA A 285 11.99 24.03 12.92
N LEU A 286 11.65 25.00 13.77
CA LEU A 286 12.60 25.66 14.65
C LEU A 286 13.21 24.69 15.67
N ALA A 287 12.40 23.85 16.31
CA ALA A 287 12.91 22.83 17.23
C ALA A 287 13.86 21.86 16.51
N GLN A 288 13.49 21.40 15.31
CA GLN A 288 14.37 20.55 14.49
C GLN A 288 15.71 21.21 14.16
N GLN A 289 15.73 22.52 13.86
CA GLN A 289 16.98 23.26 13.62
C GLN A 289 17.87 23.33 14.87
N ILE A 290 17.25 23.42 16.06
CA ILE A 290 17.98 23.35 17.34
C ILE A 290 18.55 21.95 17.54
N SER A 291 17.75 20.90 17.34
CA SER A 291 18.18 19.50 17.44
C SER A 291 19.34 19.19 16.49
N ASN A 292 19.31 19.74 15.28
CA ASN A 292 20.33 19.55 14.25
C ASN A 292 21.61 20.37 14.51
N GLY A 293 21.67 21.16 15.59
CA GLY A 293 22.85 21.92 15.97
C GLY A 293 23.10 23.15 15.10
N ALA A 294 22.04 23.79 14.58
CA ALA A 294 22.17 25.01 13.81
C ALA A 294 22.93 26.10 14.60
N CYS A 295 23.81 26.84 13.93
CA CYS A 295 24.63 27.84 14.60
C CYS A 295 23.80 29.02 15.14
N ASP A 296 24.35 29.73 16.13
CA ASP A 296 23.70 30.89 16.76
C ASP A 296 23.24 31.96 15.77
N ALA A 297 23.98 32.19 14.69
CA ALA A 297 23.62 33.16 13.67
C ALA A 297 22.33 32.77 12.93
N THR A 298 22.16 31.49 12.63
CA THR A 298 20.93 30.94 12.04
C THR A 298 19.78 31.06 13.03
N LEU A 299 19.95 30.59 14.26
CA LEU A 299 18.90 30.62 15.29
C LEU A 299 18.45 32.06 15.65
N LYS A 300 19.35 33.05 15.61
CA LYS A 300 18.99 34.46 15.75
C LYS A 300 18.08 34.97 14.62
N LYS A 301 18.24 34.46 13.40
CA LYS A 301 17.34 34.80 12.28
C LYS A 301 15.96 34.18 12.50
N TRP A 302 15.88 32.93 12.96
CA TRP A 302 14.62 32.30 13.36
C TRP A 302 13.92 33.07 14.48
N LYS A 303 14.68 33.47 15.52
CA LYS A 303 14.18 34.36 16.57
C LYS A 303 13.63 35.66 16.01
N LYS A 304 14.34 36.29 15.07
CA LYS A 304 13.86 37.49 14.38
C LYS A 304 12.52 37.25 13.69
N VAL A 305 12.33 36.11 13.03
CA VAL A 305 11.04 35.75 12.39
C VAL A 305 9.92 35.66 13.43
N ALA A 306 10.15 34.96 14.55
CA ALA A 306 9.18 34.84 15.63
C ALA A 306 8.78 36.20 16.25
N LEU A 307 9.67 37.19 16.22
CA LEU A 307 9.45 38.55 16.74
C LEU A 307 8.91 39.54 15.69
N THR A 308 8.74 39.12 14.44
CA THR A 308 8.27 39.98 13.33
C THR A 308 6.97 39.50 12.70
N CYS A 309 6.25 38.59 13.37
CA CYS A 309 4.96 38.10 12.91
C CYS A 309 3.95 39.24 12.78
N SER A 310 3.21 39.29 11.68
CA SER A 310 2.12 40.26 11.50
C SER A 310 0.89 39.81 12.27
N PHE A 311 0.45 40.59 13.27
CA PHE A 311 -0.73 40.32 14.07
C PHE A 311 -1.90 41.21 13.64
N THR A 312 -3.12 40.68 13.71
CA THR A 312 -4.38 41.43 13.72
C THR A 312 -5.15 41.04 14.97
N PHE A 313 -5.30 41.95 15.91
CA PHE A 313 -6.22 41.79 17.02
C PHE A 313 -7.63 42.09 16.54
N ASP A 314 -8.57 41.24 16.91
CA ASP A 314 -9.96 41.29 16.48
C ASP A 314 -10.87 41.13 17.69
N LYS A 315 -11.78 42.08 17.88
CA LYS A 315 -12.68 42.08 19.03
C LYS A 315 -13.74 41.01 18.85
N VAL A 316 -13.83 40.09 19.81
CA VAL A 316 -14.88 39.06 19.86
C VAL A 316 -15.64 39.18 21.17
N ALA A 317 -16.98 39.14 21.11
CA ALA A 317 -17.83 39.32 22.28
C ALA A 317 -17.80 38.08 23.20
N ASN A 318 -17.70 36.88 22.62
CA ASN A 318 -17.71 35.62 23.35
C ASN A 318 -16.98 34.52 22.57
N GLU A 319 -16.90 33.33 23.16
CA GLU A 319 -16.23 32.16 22.58
C GLU A 319 -16.90 31.67 21.28
N GLU A 320 -18.24 31.77 21.19
CA GLU A 320 -18.99 31.38 19.99
C GLU A 320 -18.68 32.30 18.79
N GLU A 321 -18.61 33.62 19.03
CA GLU A 321 -18.16 34.58 18.00
C GLU A 321 -16.71 34.30 17.58
N GLY A 322 -15.84 33.98 18.54
CA GLY A 322 -14.47 33.52 18.27
C GLY A 322 -14.43 32.26 17.39
N PHE A 323 -15.27 31.26 17.69
CA PHE A 323 -15.42 30.04 16.90
C PHE A 323 -15.80 30.37 15.45
N TRP A 324 -16.86 31.16 15.25
CA TRP A 324 -17.32 31.52 13.91
C TRP A 324 -16.33 32.39 13.16
N ARG A 325 -15.62 33.27 13.87
CA ARG A 325 -14.56 34.07 13.29
C ARG A 325 -13.42 33.19 12.79
N SER A 326 -13.01 32.18 13.57
CA SER A 326 -12.01 31.19 13.16
C SER A 326 -12.44 30.37 11.94
N VAL A 327 -13.69 29.88 11.94
CA VAL A 327 -14.26 29.15 10.80
C VAL A 327 -14.24 30.01 9.53
N ASN A 328 -14.71 31.26 9.62
CA ASN A 328 -14.77 32.16 8.47
C ASN A 328 -13.37 32.60 7.98
N LEU A 329 -12.40 32.81 8.87
CA LEU A 329 -11.01 33.06 8.49
C LEU A 329 -10.44 31.91 7.66
N ARG A 330 -10.63 30.66 8.09
CA ARG A 330 -10.16 29.48 7.35
C ARG A 330 -10.82 29.32 5.98
N ARG A 331 -12.10 29.65 5.87
CA ARG A 331 -12.82 29.63 4.58
C ARG A 331 -12.29 30.68 3.61
N ARG A 332 -11.95 31.88 4.11
CA ARG A 332 -11.39 32.95 3.29
C ARG A 332 -10.06 32.59 2.65
N LEU A 333 -9.25 31.77 3.32
CA LEU A 333 -7.92 31.36 2.86
C LEU A 333 -7.92 30.32 1.76
N PHE A 334 -9.09 29.80 1.39
CA PHE A 334 -9.19 28.76 0.37
C PHE A 334 -8.49 29.17 -0.95
N TYR A 335 -8.56 30.44 -1.36
CA TYR A 335 -7.93 30.92 -2.60
C TYR A 335 -6.41 30.97 -2.53
N ASP A 336 -5.90 31.48 -1.40
CA ASP A 336 -4.46 31.76 -1.28
C ASP A 336 -3.70 30.48 -0.89
N TYR A 337 -4.33 29.60 -0.10
CA TYR A 337 -3.70 28.42 0.50
C TYR A 337 -4.70 27.26 0.70
N GLU A 338 -4.88 26.43 -0.33
CA GLU A 338 -5.74 25.23 -0.25
C GLU A 338 -5.40 24.33 0.95
N LYS A 339 -4.11 24.24 1.31
CA LYS A 339 -3.59 23.49 2.47
C LYS A 339 -4.13 23.99 3.83
N LEU A 340 -4.60 25.24 3.94
CA LEU A 340 -5.14 25.80 5.18
C LEU A 340 -6.66 25.65 5.30
N SER A 341 -7.33 25.22 4.23
CA SER A 341 -8.75 24.91 4.27
C SER A 341 -9.02 23.70 5.17
N LEU A 342 -10.24 23.56 5.69
CA LEU A 342 -10.64 22.38 6.47
C LEU A 342 -10.89 21.18 5.56
N SER A 343 -10.43 19.98 5.93
CA SER A 343 -10.85 18.75 5.25
C SER A 343 -12.34 18.49 5.47
N THR A 344 -12.94 17.62 4.66
CA THR A 344 -14.31 17.17 4.91
C THR A 344 -14.45 16.55 6.30
N THR A 345 -13.49 15.75 6.76
CA THR A 345 -13.47 15.22 8.13
C THR A 345 -13.44 16.34 9.17
N ALA A 346 -12.52 17.31 9.04
CA ALA A 346 -12.45 18.45 9.96
C ALA A 346 -13.75 19.30 9.97
N ARG A 347 -14.42 19.44 8.81
CA ARG A 347 -15.74 20.10 8.73
C ARG A 347 -16.83 19.31 9.44
N ILE A 348 -16.80 17.97 9.36
CA ILE A 348 -17.73 17.11 10.11
C ILE A 348 -17.53 17.35 11.62
N PHE A 349 -16.30 17.26 12.14
CA PHE A 349 -16.02 17.53 13.56
C PHE A 349 -16.44 18.95 13.98
N ALA A 350 -16.15 19.97 13.18
CA ALA A 350 -16.56 21.35 13.48
C ALA A 350 -18.09 21.52 13.54
N LEU A 351 -18.84 20.80 12.70
CA LEU A 351 -20.30 20.76 12.77
C LEU A 351 -20.79 20.04 14.02
N ILE A 352 -20.11 18.97 14.43
CA ILE A 352 -20.48 18.19 15.62
C ILE A 352 -20.20 18.99 16.90
N ASP A 353 -19.08 19.72 16.98
CA ASP A 353 -18.83 20.69 18.05
C ASP A 353 -19.99 21.69 18.17
N PHE A 354 -20.41 22.27 17.04
CA PHE A 354 -21.55 23.19 17.02
C PHE A 354 -22.86 22.51 17.43
N LYS A 355 -23.09 21.27 17.00
CA LYS A 355 -24.25 20.49 17.44
C LYS A 355 -24.25 20.20 18.94
N GLN A 356 -23.08 19.98 19.54
CA GLN A 356 -22.94 19.77 20.99
C GLN A 356 -23.17 21.05 21.79
N MET A 357 -22.83 22.21 21.24
CA MET A 357 -23.19 23.51 21.83
C MET A 357 -24.71 23.77 21.76
N HIS A 358 -25.40 23.18 20.77
CA HIS A 358 -26.84 23.33 20.56
C HIS A 358 -27.56 21.98 20.43
N PRO A 359 -27.58 21.14 21.48
CA PRO A 359 -28.02 19.74 21.39
C PRO A 359 -29.51 19.58 21.05
N THR A 360 -30.31 20.64 21.27
CA THR A 360 -31.75 20.67 21.00
C THR A 360 -32.09 20.91 19.52
N LEU A 361 -31.12 21.27 18.67
CA LEU A 361 -31.37 21.54 17.25
C LEU A 361 -31.46 20.24 16.44
N GLY A 362 -32.62 20.01 15.82
CA GLY A 362 -32.75 19.01 14.76
C GLY A 362 -31.92 19.38 13.53
N ASN A 363 -31.46 18.38 12.75
CA ASN A 363 -30.50 18.54 11.66
C ASN A 363 -30.87 19.65 10.65
N LYS A 364 -32.15 19.80 10.30
CA LYS A 364 -32.61 20.85 9.37
C LYS A 364 -32.41 22.26 9.94
N LYS A 365 -32.77 22.47 11.21
CA LYS A 365 -32.55 23.76 11.91
C LYS A 365 -31.05 23.99 12.13
N LEU A 366 -30.32 22.95 12.51
CA LEU A 366 -28.86 23.00 12.66
C LEU A 366 -28.19 23.47 11.36
N ALA A 367 -28.63 22.97 10.20
CA ALA A 367 -28.12 23.42 8.90
C ALA A 367 -28.45 24.89 8.60
N GLN A 368 -29.64 25.36 8.99
CA GLN A 368 -30.04 26.77 8.83
C GLN A 368 -29.21 27.69 9.71
N GLU A 369 -29.08 27.38 11.00
CA GLU A 369 -28.27 28.16 11.95
C GLU A 369 -26.80 28.15 11.54
N TYR A 370 -26.24 26.98 11.21
CA TYR A 370 -24.85 26.88 10.77
C TYR A 370 -24.57 27.76 9.54
N ARG A 371 -25.47 27.77 8.55
CA ARG A 371 -25.36 28.66 7.39
C ARG A 371 -25.46 30.14 7.75
N ALA A 372 -26.31 30.52 8.70
CA ALA A 372 -26.53 31.91 9.07
C ALA A 372 -25.26 32.58 9.62
N HIS A 373 -24.38 31.81 10.27
CA HIS A 373 -23.09 32.29 10.77
C HIS A 373 -21.93 32.20 9.78
N LEU A 374 -22.10 31.42 8.71
CA LEU A 374 -21.12 31.31 7.65
C LEU A 374 -21.18 32.53 6.74
N GLN A 375 -20.06 33.22 6.60
CA GLN A 375 -19.95 34.29 5.61
C GLN A 375 -20.11 33.70 4.19
N GLU A 376 -20.92 34.35 3.36
CA GLU A 376 -21.08 33.95 1.96
C GLU A 376 -19.72 34.04 1.26
N PHE A 377 -19.30 32.91 0.71
CA PHE A 377 -18.02 32.82 0.01
C PHE A 377 -18.23 32.13 -1.33
N ARG A 378 -17.84 32.79 -2.43
CA ARG A 378 -18.04 32.32 -3.81
C ARG A 378 -16.84 31.54 -4.35
N GLY A 379 -16.24 30.67 -3.54
CA GLY A 379 -15.25 29.69 -4.00
C GLY A 379 -15.92 28.64 -4.89
N SER A 380 -15.35 28.33 -6.06
CA SER A 380 -15.93 27.36 -7.01
C SER A 380 -15.89 25.90 -6.52
N THR A 381 -15.11 25.61 -5.48
CA THR A 381 -14.75 24.27 -5.02
C THR A 381 -15.33 23.90 -3.65
N GLU A 382 -15.54 24.87 -2.75
CA GLU A 382 -16.17 24.59 -1.45
C GLU A 382 -17.68 24.47 -1.61
N LYS A 383 -18.20 23.25 -1.47
CA LYS A 383 -19.65 23.03 -1.48
C LYS A 383 -20.30 23.71 -0.27
N PRO A 384 -21.41 24.44 -0.46
CA PRO A 384 -22.14 25.05 0.65
C PRO A 384 -22.63 23.96 1.62
N VAL A 385 -22.75 24.32 2.89
CA VAL A 385 -23.29 23.42 3.93
C VAL A 385 -24.76 23.16 3.63
N SER A 386 -25.09 22.08 2.93
CA SER A 386 -26.47 21.71 2.59
C SER A 386 -27.16 20.93 3.73
N ASP A 387 -28.49 20.78 3.67
CA ASP A 387 -29.22 19.94 4.65
C ASP A 387 -28.69 18.50 4.57
N HIS A 388 -28.41 18.06 3.34
CA HIS A 388 -27.74 16.79 3.05
C HIS A 388 -26.35 16.69 3.68
N PHE A 389 -25.53 17.75 3.64
CA PHE A 389 -24.22 17.75 4.31
C PHE A 389 -24.37 17.48 5.80
N VAL A 390 -25.28 18.19 6.47
CA VAL A 390 -25.49 18.05 7.91
C VAL A 390 -25.99 16.66 8.27
N ASP A 391 -26.94 16.12 7.49
CA ASP A 391 -27.46 14.76 7.71
C ASP A 391 -26.38 13.70 7.55
N VAL A 392 -25.53 13.80 6.51
CA VAL A 392 -24.42 12.87 6.31
C VAL A 392 -23.39 13.03 7.40
N ALA A 393 -22.96 14.25 7.72
CA ALA A 393 -21.96 14.52 8.74
C ALA A 393 -22.36 13.95 10.11
N VAL A 394 -23.60 14.19 10.56
CA VAL A 394 -24.13 13.63 11.81
C VAL A 394 -24.19 12.10 11.77
N ARG A 395 -24.63 11.51 10.64
CA ARG A 395 -24.70 10.06 10.49
C ARG A 395 -23.31 9.43 10.51
N SER A 396 -22.37 9.99 9.77
CA SER A 396 -20.97 9.55 9.70
C SER A 396 -20.27 9.71 11.03
N TYR A 397 -20.55 10.77 11.79
CA TYR A 397 -20.07 10.90 13.16
C TYR A 397 -20.53 9.74 14.03
N ASN A 398 -21.85 9.50 14.07
CA ASN A 398 -22.43 8.46 14.92
C ASN A 398 -22.02 7.03 14.51
N GLN A 399 -21.86 6.76 13.21
CA GLN A 399 -21.56 5.41 12.71
C GLN A 399 -20.06 5.11 12.55
N LEU A 400 -19.26 6.10 12.17
CA LEU A 400 -17.85 5.92 11.85
C LEU A 400 -16.96 6.54 12.93
N PHE A 401 -17.16 7.80 13.29
CA PHE A 401 -16.25 8.50 14.20
C PHE A 401 -16.45 8.16 15.69
N CYS A 402 -17.62 7.63 16.08
CA CYS A 402 -17.82 7.06 17.42
C CYS A 402 -17.06 5.74 17.65
N SER A 403 -16.62 5.06 16.57
CA SER A 403 -15.73 3.90 16.65
C SER A 403 -14.28 4.37 16.59
N ASP A 404 -13.51 4.19 17.66
CA ASP A 404 -12.10 4.60 17.69
C ASP A 404 -11.27 3.92 16.60
N VAL A 405 -11.62 2.69 16.22
CA VAL A 405 -10.95 1.95 15.14
C VAL A 405 -11.19 2.64 13.79
N CYS A 406 -12.45 2.90 13.44
CA CYS A 406 -12.81 3.56 12.18
C CYS A 406 -12.22 4.99 12.14
N LYS A 407 -12.35 5.73 13.23
CA LYS A 407 -11.80 7.09 13.39
C LYS A 407 -10.30 7.12 13.13
N LYS A 408 -9.52 6.24 13.79
CA LYS A 408 -8.07 6.15 13.59
C LYS A 408 -7.70 5.81 12.15
N MET A 409 -8.45 4.92 11.49
CA MET A 409 -8.18 4.57 10.08
C MET A 409 -8.42 5.74 9.12
N ILE A 410 -9.51 6.48 9.31
CA ILE A 410 -9.84 7.66 8.50
C ILE A 410 -8.79 8.76 8.72
N LEU A 411 -8.46 9.07 9.98
CA LEU A 411 -7.47 10.10 10.30
C LEU A 411 -6.05 9.72 9.84
N SER A 412 -5.67 8.45 9.93
CA SER A 412 -4.39 7.94 9.41
C SER A 412 -4.28 8.07 7.89
N ASP A 413 -5.37 7.86 7.15
CA ASP A 413 -5.40 8.10 5.71
C ASP A 413 -5.22 9.59 5.38
N GLU A 414 -5.91 10.48 6.10
CA GLU A 414 -5.74 11.94 5.96
C GLU A 414 -4.34 12.41 6.37
N GLU A 415 -3.71 11.79 7.37
CA GLU A 415 -2.31 12.05 7.76
C GLU A 415 -1.31 11.65 6.66
N THR A 416 -1.63 10.62 5.87
CA THR A 416 -0.76 10.16 4.79
C THR A 416 -0.97 10.99 3.52
N HIS A 417 -2.22 11.21 3.14
CA HIS A 417 -2.60 11.76 1.83
C HIS A 417 -3.03 13.25 1.87
N GLY A 418 -3.20 13.82 3.06
CA GLY A 418 -3.66 15.20 3.24
C GLY A 418 -4.97 15.46 2.51
N LYS A 419 -5.01 16.54 1.72
CA LYS A 419 -6.19 16.93 0.91
C LYS A 419 -6.55 15.97 -0.21
N THR A 420 -5.63 15.09 -0.60
CA THR A 420 -5.86 14.08 -1.62
C THR A 420 -6.44 12.78 -1.06
N SER A 421 -6.66 12.71 0.27
CA SER A 421 -7.38 11.61 0.90
C SER A 421 -8.76 11.40 0.27
N VAL A 422 -9.16 10.13 0.17
CA VAL A 422 -10.50 9.72 -0.27
C VAL A 422 -11.59 10.25 0.64
N PHE A 423 -11.27 10.47 1.91
CA PHE A 423 -12.20 11.00 2.91
C PHE A 423 -12.38 12.51 2.83
N ASN A 424 -11.68 13.18 1.91
CA ASN A 424 -11.96 14.58 1.61
C ASN A 424 -13.22 14.76 0.73
N ASP A 425 -13.90 13.68 0.32
CA ASP A 425 -15.22 13.72 -0.34
C ASP A 425 -16.35 13.17 0.54
N LEU A 426 -17.34 14.01 0.82
CA LEU A 426 -18.52 13.66 1.61
C LEU A 426 -19.31 12.49 1.00
N SER A 427 -19.29 12.34 -0.33
CA SER A 427 -20.05 11.28 -1.02
C SER A 427 -19.60 9.87 -0.59
N ILE A 428 -18.32 9.73 -0.22
CA ILE A 428 -17.72 8.47 0.24
C ILE A 428 -18.27 8.12 1.62
N PHE A 429 -18.31 9.08 2.54
CA PHE A 429 -18.91 8.90 3.86
C PHE A 429 -20.38 8.48 3.78
N ASP A 430 -21.18 9.15 2.94
CA ASP A 430 -22.59 8.79 2.76
C ASP A 430 -22.74 7.39 2.14
N ALA A 431 -21.89 7.03 1.18
CA ALA A 431 -21.90 5.72 0.56
C ALA A 431 -21.58 4.60 1.57
N ILE A 432 -20.55 4.78 2.40
CA ILE A 432 -20.17 3.83 3.46
C ILE A 432 -21.31 3.71 4.47
N CYS A 433 -21.82 4.83 5.00
CA CYS A 433 -22.91 4.82 5.98
C CYS A 433 -24.23 4.22 5.46
N LYS A 434 -24.49 4.31 4.15
CA LYS A 434 -25.68 3.68 3.52
C LYS A 434 -25.54 2.17 3.35
N ARG A 435 -24.31 1.65 3.27
CA ARG A 435 -24.03 0.24 2.96
C ARG A 435 -23.59 -0.57 4.16
N CYS A 436 -22.90 0.05 5.11
CA CYS A 436 -22.45 -0.60 6.33
C CYS A 436 -23.57 -0.54 7.36
N HIS A 437 -24.03 -1.70 7.82
CA HIS A 437 -25.10 -1.80 8.82
C HIS A 437 -24.56 -2.03 10.24
N SER A 438 -23.29 -2.40 10.34
CA SER A 438 -22.58 -2.60 11.61
C SER A 438 -21.22 -1.91 11.62
N THR A 439 -20.69 -1.64 12.81
CA THR A 439 -19.31 -1.17 12.97
C THR A 439 -18.31 -2.13 12.34
N ALA A 440 -18.57 -3.44 12.42
CA ALA A 440 -17.71 -4.44 11.82
C ALA A 440 -17.71 -4.38 10.28
N ASP A 441 -18.84 -4.04 9.64
CA ASP A 441 -18.87 -3.77 8.19
C ASP A 441 -18.04 -2.54 7.85
N ALA A 442 -18.19 -1.47 8.64
CA ALA A 442 -17.44 -0.24 8.44
C ALA A 442 -15.93 -0.47 8.58
N VAL A 443 -15.49 -1.19 9.62
CA VAL A 443 -14.06 -1.54 9.82
C VAL A 443 -13.55 -2.39 8.66
N TRP A 444 -14.33 -3.36 8.20
CA TRP A 444 -13.97 -4.20 7.06
C TRP A 444 -13.80 -3.36 5.79
N VAL A 445 -14.82 -2.56 5.44
CA VAL A 445 -14.81 -1.68 4.26
C VAL A 445 -13.64 -0.71 4.31
N LEU A 446 -13.43 -0.02 5.44
CA LEU A 446 -12.32 0.92 5.60
C LEU A 446 -10.96 0.20 5.49
N SER A 447 -10.87 -1.05 5.92
CA SER A 447 -9.63 -1.84 5.82
C SER A 447 -9.35 -2.23 4.38
N THR A 448 -10.37 -2.69 3.65
CA THR A 448 -10.26 -2.96 2.21
C THR A 448 -9.86 -1.69 1.45
N LEU A 449 -10.45 -0.55 1.78
CA LEU A 449 -10.13 0.75 1.18
C LEU A 449 -8.65 1.12 1.37
N LYS A 450 -8.16 1.02 2.62
CA LYS A 450 -6.75 1.26 2.96
C LYS A 450 -5.82 0.32 2.18
N ASP A 451 -6.21 -0.95 2.04
CA ASP A 451 -5.42 -1.96 1.36
C ASP A 451 -5.33 -1.71 -0.16
N LEU A 452 -6.44 -1.32 -0.79
CA LEU A 452 -6.46 -1.00 -2.21
C LEU A 452 -5.60 0.23 -2.54
N ILE A 453 -5.59 1.23 -1.65
CA ILE A 453 -4.74 2.44 -1.77
C ILE A 453 -3.27 2.08 -1.56
N SER A 454 -2.96 1.39 -0.46
CA SER A 454 -1.58 1.03 -0.10
C SER A 454 -0.96 0.07 -1.11
N GLY A 455 -1.77 -0.79 -1.74
CA GLY A 455 -1.33 -1.69 -2.81
C GLY A 455 -1.24 -1.06 -4.18
N GLY A 456 -1.52 0.24 -4.32
CA GLY A 456 -1.45 0.96 -5.60
C GLY A 456 -2.45 0.48 -6.67
N SER A 457 -3.35 -0.43 -6.28
CA SER A 457 -4.39 -0.99 -7.15
C SER A 457 -5.42 0.08 -7.48
N TRP A 458 -5.73 0.95 -6.51
CA TRP A 458 -6.66 2.07 -6.65
C TRP A 458 -5.98 3.35 -6.18
N GLY A 459 -6.16 4.44 -6.92
CA GLY A 459 -5.82 5.78 -6.46
C GLY A 459 -7.04 6.49 -5.83
N PRO A 460 -6.85 7.62 -5.14
CA PRO A 460 -7.95 8.33 -4.48
C PRO A 460 -9.13 8.69 -5.40
N LYS A 461 -8.88 8.93 -6.70
CA LYS A 461 -9.92 9.28 -7.69
C LYS A 461 -10.82 8.10 -8.10
N ASP A 462 -10.34 6.87 -7.90
CA ASP A 462 -11.11 5.66 -8.22
C ASP A 462 -12.27 5.47 -7.21
N PHE A 463 -12.12 6.04 -6.00
CA PHE A 463 -13.16 6.11 -4.99
C PHE A 463 -14.09 7.27 -5.27
N ASN A 464 -15.12 7.00 -6.07
CA ASN A 464 -16.22 7.93 -6.32
C ASN A 464 -17.57 7.24 -6.08
N GLU A 465 -18.61 8.02 -5.79
CA GLU A 465 -19.94 7.51 -5.48
C GLU A 465 -20.48 6.53 -6.56
N ARG A 466 -20.19 6.82 -7.84
CA ARG A 466 -20.63 5.98 -8.96
C ARG A 466 -20.07 4.57 -8.85
N THR A 467 -18.78 4.45 -8.56
CA THR A 467 -18.06 3.17 -8.47
C THR A 467 -18.44 2.43 -7.19
N LEU A 468 -18.43 3.13 -6.05
CA LEU A 468 -18.75 2.55 -4.75
C LEU A 468 -20.19 2.04 -4.64
N LEU A 469 -21.16 2.78 -5.21
CA LEU A 469 -22.57 2.41 -5.16
C LEU A 469 -23.07 1.67 -6.41
N GLY A 470 -22.31 1.64 -7.49
CA GLY A 470 -22.67 1.01 -8.77
C GLY A 470 -23.72 1.80 -9.58
N LYS A 471 -23.89 3.10 -9.29
CA LYS A 471 -24.88 3.93 -10.00
C LYS A 471 -24.56 3.97 -11.50
N ASN A 472 -25.58 3.81 -12.35
CA ASN A 472 -25.51 3.93 -13.81
C ASN A 472 -24.61 2.90 -14.54
N GLN A 473 -24.22 1.79 -13.91
CA GLN A 473 -23.42 0.74 -14.55
C GLN A 473 -24.16 -0.60 -14.71
N GLY A 474 -25.45 -0.68 -14.31
CA GLY A 474 -26.20 -1.94 -14.30
C GLY A 474 -25.56 -3.04 -13.43
N GLY A 475 -24.64 -2.63 -12.53
CA GLY A 475 -23.82 -3.51 -11.70
C GLY A 475 -23.95 -3.17 -10.22
N ARG A 476 -23.63 -4.14 -9.36
CA ARG A 476 -23.48 -3.92 -7.92
C ARG A 476 -22.20 -3.11 -7.70
N GLY A 477 -22.27 -2.08 -6.85
CA GLY A 477 -21.11 -1.25 -6.50
C GLY A 477 -20.09 -1.99 -5.63
N ASP A 478 -18.88 -1.44 -5.56
CA ASP A 478 -17.75 -2.05 -4.84
C ASP A 478 -17.99 -2.23 -3.33
N LEU A 479 -18.77 -1.36 -2.68
CA LEU A 479 -19.11 -1.55 -1.28
C LEU A 479 -19.92 -2.84 -1.03
N VAL A 480 -20.81 -3.20 -1.97
CA VAL A 480 -21.58 -4.46 -1.87
C VAL A 480 -20.66 -5.65 -2.10
N LEU A 481 -19.71 -5.53 -3.03
CA LEU A 481 -18.69 -6.54 -3.27
C LEU A 481 -17.85 -6.79 -2.01
N TRP A 482 -17.36 -5.74 -1.35
CA TRP A 482 -16.48 -5.89 -0.18
C TRP A 482 -17.20 -6.49 1.02
N ILE A 483 -18.47 -6.13 1.24
CA ILE A 483 -19.30 -6.78 2.28
C ILE A 483 -19.52 -8.26 1.92
N ALA A 484 -19.83 -8.58 0.66
CA ALA A 484 -19.97 -9.97 0.24
C ALA A 484 -18.66 -10.77 0.42
N LYS A 485 -17.49 -10.17 0.19
CA LYS A 485 -16.19 -10.80 0.49
C LYS A 485 -16.05 -11.13 1.98
N ARG A 486 -16.47 -10.24 2.88
CA ARG A 486 -16.48 -10.52 4.32
C ARG A 486 -17.37 -11.71 4.65
N GLU A 487 -18.58 -11.75 4.11
CA GLU A 487 -19.54 -12.84 4.32
C GLU A 487 -19.03 -14.17 3.75
N ILE A 488 -18.36 -14.14 2.59
CA ILE A 488 -17.68 -15.29 2.00
C ILE A 488 -16.56 -15.78 2.91
N LEU A 489 -15.69 -14.89 3.38
CA LEU A 489 -14.61 -15.24 4.29
C LEU A 489 -15.16 -15.92 5.54
N GLN A 490 -16.16 -15.31 6.18
CA GLN A 490 -16.80 -15.87 7.37
C GLN A 490 -17.38 -17.25 7.08
N TRP A 491 -18.15 -17.39 6.00
CA TRP A 491 -18.75 -18.67 5.63
C TRP A 491 -17.71 -19.75 5.33
N VAL A 492 -16.61 -19.41 4.65
CA VAL A 492 -15.52 -20.35 4.38
C VAL A 492 -14.89 -20.82 5.69
N LEU A 493 -14.54 -19.88 6.57
CA LEU A 493 -13.88 -20.17 7.84
C LEU A 493 -14.78 -20.92 8.84
N THR A 494 -16.09 -20.66 8.87
CA THR A 494 -17.00 -21.27 9.86
C THR A 494 -17.69 -22.52 9.37
N SER A 495 -18.05 -22.57 8.09
CA SER A 495 -18.98 -23.58 7.55
C SER A 495 -18.34 -24.42 6.46
N TRP A 496 -17.71 -23.84 5.44
CA TRP A 496 -17.21 -24.63 4.32
C TRP A 496 -16.09 -25.59 4.74
N LEU A 497 -15.15 -25.13 5.56
CA LEU A 497 -14.04 -25.95 6.07
C LEU A 497 -14.49 -27.07 7.02
N THR A 498 -15.69 -26.96 7.61
CA THR A 498 -16.15 -27.83 8.72
C THR A 498 -17.36 -28.69 8.38
N CYS A 499 -18.14 -28.34 7.35
CA CYS A 499 -19.46 -28.95 7.05
C CYS A 499 -19.44 -30.02 5.95
N GLY A 500 -18.30 -30.66 5.69
CA GLY A 500 -18.21 -31.81 4.78
C GLY A 500 -18.61 -33.13 5.45
N PRO A 501 -18.80 -34.22 4.68
CA PRO A 501 -18.60 -35.57 5.20
C PRO A 501 -17.29 -35.62 6.00
N ARG A 502 -17.20 -36.39 7.10
CA ARG A 502 -15.98 -36.42 7.95
C ARG A 502 -14.67 -36.61 7.17
N GLN A 503 -14.72 -37.28 6.02
CA GLN A 503 -13.58 -37.50 5.13
C GLN A 503 -13.17 -36.24 4.34
N GLU A 504 -14.07 -35.29 4.09
CA GLU A 504 -13.77 -34.02 3.40
C GLU A 504 -13.38 -32.88 4.37
N ASN A 505 -13.41 -33.12 5.68
CA ASN A 505 -13.08 -32.08 6.65
C ASN A 505 -11.58 -31.77 6.63
N PHE A 506 -11.29 -30.47 6.65
CA PHE A 506 -9.93 -29.96 6.80
C PHE A 506 -9.44 -30.21 8.24
N PRO A 507 -8.11 -30.33 8.47
CA PRO A 507 -7.57 -30.51 9.81
C PRO A 507 -8.01 -29.37 10.74
N ASN A 508 -8.50 -29.69 11.94
CA ASN A 508 -8.97 -28.66 12.88
C ASN A 508 -7.87 -27.65 13.22
N ASP A 509 -6.63 -28.11 13.39
CA ASP A 509 -5.51 -27.24 13.73
C ASP A 509 -5.24 -26.21 12.62
N ASP A 510 -5.24 -26.64 11.36
CA ASP A 510 -5.11 -25.77 10.20
C ASP A 510 -6.28 -24.76 10.09
N VAL A 511 -7.51 -25.20 10.40
CA VAL A 511 -8.71 -24.35 10.37
C VAL A 511 -8.68 -23.29 11.46
N GLU A 512 -8.31 -23.65 12.68
CA GLU A 512 -8.16 -22.70 13.79
C GLU A 512 -6.99 -21.74 13.54
N LEU A 513 -5.90 -22.22 12.93
CA LEU A 513 -4.79 -21.38 12.51
C LEU A 513 -5.22 -20.36 11.44
N LEU A 514 -5.96 -20.78 10.40
CA LEU A 514 -6.52 -19.85 9.42
C LEU A 514 -7.44 -18.81 10.08
N LYS A 515 -8.36 -19.24 10.96
CA LYS A 515 -9.23 -18.30 11.68
C LYS A 515 -8.42 -17.28 12.48
N ALA A 516 -7.38 -17.71 13.16
CA ALA A 516 -6.52 -16.83 13.94
C ALA A 516 -5.70 -15.86 13.07
N LYS A 517 -5.23 -16.31 11.89
CA LYS A 517 -4.28 -15.56 11.05
C LYS A 517 -4.94 -14.70 9.97
N ILE A 518 -6.16 -15.00 9.53
CA ILE A 518 -6.78 -14.32 8.38
C ILE A 518 -8.26 -13.97 8.58
N ALA A 519 -8.75 -13.82 9.81
CA ALA A 519 -10.13 -13.41 10.07
C ALA A 519 -10.41 -11.94 9.69
N SER A 520 -9.39 -11.09 9.67
CA SER A 520 -9.49 -9.69 9.27
C SER A 520 -8.36 -9.30 8.32
N HIS A 521 -8.55 -8.17 7.62
CA HIS A 521 -7.48 -7.53 6.86
C HIS A 521 -6.23 -7.23 7.71
N SER A 522 -6.40 -6.90 9.01
CA SER A 522 -5.25 -6.65 9.88
C SER A 522 -4.48 -7.92 10.19
N ASP A 523 -5.20 -9.00 10.50
CA ASP A 523 -4.59 -10.30 10.79
C ASP A 523 -3.90 -10.84 9.52
N TYR A 524 -4.58 -10.74 8.38
CA TYR A 524 -4.02 -11.14 7.09
C TYR A 524 -2.72 -10.39 6.77
N ARG A 525 -2.68 -9.05 6.94
CA ARG A 525 -1.43 -8.29 6.72
C ARG A 525 -0.32 -8.70 7.67
N ALA A 526 -0.65 -8.99 8.93
CA ALA A 526 0.34 -9.42 9.92
C ALA A 526 0.86 -10.85 9.63
N ALA A 527 0.03 -11.73 9.08
CA ALA A 527 0.35 -13.14 8.87
C ALA A 527 0.87 -13.48 7.47
N CYS A 528 0.37 -12.81 6.44
CA CYS A 528 0.68 -13.05 5.02
C CYS A 528 1.44 -11.89 4.37
N GLY A 529 1.54 -10.75 5.04
CA GLY A 529 2.18 -9.56 4.53
C GLY A 529 1.24 -8.76 3.63
N GLY A 530 1.81 -7.76 2.97
CA GLY A 530 1.09 -6.86 2.08
C GLY A 530 1.89 -5.60 1.84
N PHE A 531 1.77 -5.00 0.65
CA PHE A 531 2.38 -3.70 0.34
C PHE A 531 3.90 -3.64 0.52
N GLY A 532 4.58 -4.76 0.25
CA GLY A 532 6.03 -4.87 0.44
C GLY A 532 6.48 -5.11 1.88
N VAL A 533 5.56 -5.23 2.84
CA VAL A 533 5.88 -5.62 4.23
C VAL A 533 6.22 -7.11 4.25
N LYS A 534 7.44 -7.42 4.69
CA LYS A 534 7.89 -8.79 4.93
C LYS A 534 7.33 -9.29 6.25
N VAL A 535 6.77 -10.48 6.24
CA VAL A 535 6.30 -11.19 7.43
C VAL A 535 6.80 -12.62 7.40
N ASP A 536 6.81 -13.25 8.55
CA ASP A 536 7.14 -14.67 8.68
C ASP A 536 6.02 -15.54 8.10
N LEU A 537 6.35 -16.31 7.05
CA LEU A 537 5.45 -17.23 6.37
C LEU A 537 5.71 -18.70 6.73
N THR A 538 6.60 -18.99 7.67
CA THR A 538 6.95 -20.37 8.07
C THR A 538 5.72 -21.16 8.51
N TRP A 539 4.77 -20.51 9.19
CA TRP A 539 3.49 -21.12 9.58
C TRP A 539 2.70 -21.68 8.40
N GLN A 540 2.85 -21.13 7.18
CA GLN A 540 2.19 -21.67 5.99
C GLN A 540 2.82 -22.99 5.56
N ALA A 541 4.12 -23.20 5.80
CA ALA A 541 4.81 -24.43 5.46
C ALA A 541 4.37 -25.62 6.34
N GLU A 542 3.92 -25.34 7.56
CA GLU A 542 3.37 -26.32 8.50
C GLU A 542 1.96 -26.79 8.12
N MET A 543 1.27 -26.03 7.24
CA MET A 543 -0.08 -26.35 6.81
C MET A 543 -0.12 -27.41 5.73
N HIS A 544 -1.22 -28.14 5.70
CA HIS A 544 -1.53 -29.07 4.62
C HIS A 544 -1.62 -28.33 3.28
N GLU A 545 -1.26 -29.00 2.18
CA GLU A 545 -1.29 -28.42 0.83
C GLU A 545 -2.72 -28.00 0.46
N SER A 546 -3.71 -28.80 0.82
CA SER A 546 -5.12 -28.50 0.64
C SER A 546 -5.50 -27.17 1.31
N THR A 547 -5.04 -26.94 2.55
CA THR A 547 -5.31 -25.70 3.27
C THR A 547 -4.54 -24.51 2.66
N ARG A 548 -3.31 -24.70 2.19
CA ARG A 548 -2.56 -23.66 1.45
C ARG A 548 -3.28 -23.25 0.16
N LYS A 549 -3.93 -24.18 -0.53
CA LYS A 549 -4.79 -23.88 -1.69
C LYS A 549 -6.00 -23.04 -1.30
N VAL A 550 -6.63 -23.32 -0.15
CA VAL A 550 -7.70 -22.47 0.39
C VAL A 550 -7.17 -21.08 0.75
N LEU A 551 -5.99 -20.97 1.35
CA LEU A 551 -5.37 -19.68 1.66
C LEU A 551 -5.11 -18.87 0.38
N SER A 552 -4.56 -19.50 -0.66
CA SER A 552 -4.33 -18.86 -1.97
C SER A 552 -5.64 -18.42 -2.63
N PHE A 553 -6.69 -19.22 -2.50
CA PHE A 553 -8.04 -18.85 -2.94
C PHE A 553 -8.54 -17.61 -2.19
N LEU A 554 -8.45 -17.59 -0.85
CA LEU A 554 -8.89 -16.45 -0.04
C LEU A 554 -8.06 -15.20 -0.32
N GLU A 555 -6.74 -15.32 -0.53
CA GLU A 555 -5.90 -14.22 -0.99
C GLU A 555 -6.39 -13.66 -2.32
N SER A 556 -6.65 -14.50 -3.33
CA SER A 556 -7.08 -14.02 -4.64
C SER A 556 -8.50 -13.44 -4.67
N VAL A 557 -9.41 -13.95 -3.83
CA VAL A 557 -10.85 -13.64 -3.88
C VAL A 557 -11.25 -12.60 -2.83
N ILE A 558 -10.73 -12.70 -1.61
CA ILE A 558 -11.08 -11.82 -0.49
C ILE A 558 -10.12 -10.62 -0.42
N TYR A 559 -8.82 -10.89 -0.34
CA TYR A 559 -7.83 -9.86 -0.08
C TYR A 559 -7.26 -9.19 -1.34
N GLY A 560 -7.40 -9.83 -2.49
CA GLY A 560 -6.99 -9.33 -3.81
C GLY A 560 -8.15 -8.83 -4.67
N THR A 561 -7.82 -8.30 -5.85
CA THR A 561 -8.78 -7.73 -6.83
C THR A 561 -8.95 -8.59 -8.09
N ARG A 562 -8.17 -9.66 -8.22
CA ARG A 562 -8.08 -10.48 -9.44
C ARG A 562 -9.43 -11.08 -9.86
N GLN A 563 -10.28 -11.41 -8.88
CA GLN A 563 -11.56 -12.08 -9.11
C GLN A 563 -12.79 -11.17 -8.94
N ASP A 564 -12.58 -9.86 -8.79
CA ASP A 564 -13.67 -8.91 -8.49
C ASP A 564 -14.73 -8.86 -9.60
N SER A 565 -14.34 -8.99 -10.86
CA SER A 565 -15.29 -9.03 -11.98
C SER A 565 -16.19 -10.26 -11.95
N HIS A 566 -15.63 -11.42 -11.59
CA HIS A 566 -16.36 -12.67 -11.45
C HIS A 566 -17.29 -12.62 -10.23
N LEU A 567 -16.79 -12.13 -9.09
CA LEU A 567 -17.60 -11.93 -7.89
C LEU A 567 -18.76 -10.97 -8.15
N LYS A 568 -18.51 -9.82 -8.78
CA LYS A 568 -19.58 -8.86 -9.14
C LYS A 568 -20.64 -9.50 -10.02
N SER A 569 -20.27 -10.43 -10.90
CA SER A 569 -21.21 -11.14 -11.76
C SER A 569 -22.04 -12.15 -10.96
N ALA A 570 -21.41 -12.91 -10.06
CA ALA A 570 -22.09 -13.84 -9.17
C ALA A 570 -23.06 -13.12 -8.21
N ILE A 571 -22.64 -11.99 -7.61
CA ILE A 571 -23.45 -11.18 -6.67
C ILE A 571 -24.69 -10.56 -7.33
N LYS A 572 -24.72 -10.45 -8.67
CA LYS A 572 -25.96 -10.08 -9.38
C LYS A 572 -27.05 -11.14 -9.25
N THR A 573 -26.66 -12.41 -9.16
CA THR A 573 -27.58 -13.56 -9.14
C THR A 573 -27.99 -13.95 -7.72
N THR A 574 -27.07 -13.90 -6.75
CA THR A 574 -27.31 -14.32 -5.37
C THR A 574 -26.41 -13.55 -4.41
N THR A 575 -26.87 -13.32 -3.18
CA THR A 575 -26.07 -12.74 -2.09
C THR A 575 -25.64 -13.79 -1.07
N VAL A 576 -26.02 -15.07 -1.26
CA VAL A 576 -25.69 -16.15 -0.33
C VAL A 576 -24.28 -16.66 -0.65
N PRO A 577 -23.32 -16.61 0.29
CA PRO A 577 -21.93 -17.01 0.02
C PRO A 577 -21.78 -18.38 -0.62
N LYS A 578 -22.54 -19.38 -0.14
CA LYS A 578 -22.55 -20.74 -0.69
C LYS A 578 -22.87 -20.76 -2.20
N ASP A 579 -23.88 -20.00 -2.61
CA ASP A 579 -24.35 -19.99 -4.00
C ASP A 579 -23.43 -19.15 -4.90
N ILE A 580 -22.75 -18.14 -4.34
CA ILE A 580 -21.71 -17.39 -5.03
C ILE A 580 -20.54 -18.33 -5.35
N LEU A 581 -20.08 -19.07 -4.35
CA LEU A 581 -18.94 -19.98 -4.47
C LEU A 581 -19.22 -21.24 -5.29
N ALA A 582 -20.49 -21.57 -5.52
CA ALA A 582 -20.89 -22.64 -6.44
C ALA A 582 -20.76 -22.26 -7.93
N GLN A 583 -20.42 -21.00 -8.25
CA GLN A 583 -20.25 -20.53 -9.62
C GLN A 583 -18.78 -20.57 -10.05
N GLU A 584 -18.53 -20.70 -11.36
CA GLU A 584 -17.18 -20.61 -11.93
C GLU A 584 -16.65 -19.16 -11.89
N PRO A 585 -15.36 -18.94 -11.59
CA PRO A 585 -14.28 -19.93 -11.42
C PRO A 585 -14.12 -20.48 -9.99
N PHE A 586 -14.95 -20.03 -9.03
CA PHE A 586 -14.75 -20.32 -7.61
C PHE A 586 -14.96 -21.78 -7.28
N ALA A 587 -15.96 -22.41 -7.89
CA ALA A 587 -16.26 -23.81 -7.71
C ALA A 587 -15.06 -24.71 -8.08
N ALA A 588 -14.43 -24.46 -9.23
CA ALA A 588 -13.24 -25.20 -9.65
C ALA A 588 -12.05 -25.03 -8.70
N GLN A 589 -11.79 -23.81 -8.21
CA GLN A 589 -10.69 -23.55 -7.28
C GLN A 589 -10.90 -24.22 -5.92
N LEU A 590 -12.12 -24.20 -5.40
CA LEU A 590 -12.46 -24.89 -4.16
C LEU A 590 -12.47 -26.42 -4.33
N GLN A 591 -12.84 -26.91 -5.51
CA GLN A 591 -12.75 -28.33 -5.83
C GLN A 591 -11.30 -28.79 -5.91
N GLU A 592 -10.38 -27.98 -6.47
CA GLU A 592 -8.94 -28.29 -6.46
C GLU A 592 -8.41 -28.46 -5.02
N ALA A 593 -8.83 -27.62 -4.08
CA ALA A 593 -8.47 -27.76 -2.67
C ALA A 593 -9.03 -29.06 -2.05
N LYS A 594 -10.27 -29.44 -2.38
CA LYS A 594 -10.87 -30.72 -1.96
C LYS A 594 -10.17 -31.92 -2.55
N ASP A 595 -9.80 -31.87 -3.83
CA ASP A 595 -9.09 -32.94 -4.52
C ASP A 595 -7.69 -33.13 -3.92
N CYS A 596 -7.04 -32.02 -3.55
CA CYS A 596 -5.79 -32.05 -2.79
C CYS A 596 -5.99 -32.70 -1.42
N ARG A 597 -7.06 -32.34 -0.69
CA ARG A 597 -7.40 -32.93 0.61
C ARG A 597 -7.63 -34.44 0.51
N ALA A 598 -8.31 -34.90 -0.53
CA ALA A 598 -8.55 -36.32 -0.76
C ALA A 598 -7.24 -37.12 -0.91
N LYS A 599 -6.18 -36.51 -1.46
CA LYS A 599 -4.85 -37.11 -1.61
C LYS A 599 -4.05 -37.16 -0.30
N GLU A 600 -4.29 -36.21 0.61
CA GLU A 600 -3.63 -36.14 1.92
C GLU A 600 -4.15 -37.17 2.93
N LEU A 601 -5.36 -37.70 2.70
CA LEU A 601 -5.94 -38.71 3.58
C LEU A 601 -5.14 -40.02 3.45
N PRO A 602 -4.71 -40.62 4.57
CA PRO A 602 -3.92 -41.85 4.54
C PRO A 602 -4.65 -42.95 3.76
N ALA A 603 -3.90 -43.65 2.91
CA ALA A 603 -4.42 -44.69 2.03
C ALA A 603 -5.23 -45.77 2.75
N ASP A 604 -5.01 -45.99 4.05
CA ASP A 604 -5.79 -46.95 4.86
C ASP A 604 -7.25 -46.52 5.10
N ALA A 605 -7.57 -45.23 4.99
CA ALA A 605 -8.96 -44.73 4.99
C ALA A 605 -9.66 -44.86 3.63
N LEU A 606 -8.90 -45.13 2.56
CA LEU A 606 -9.35 -45.21 1.16
C LEU A 606 -9.39 -46.66 0.61
N LYS A 607 -8.87 -47.65 1.36
CA LYS A 607 -8.85 -49.08 0.98
C LYS A 607 -10.19 -49.79 1.19
N GLN A 608 -11.21 -49.37 0.46
CA GLN A 608 -12.28 -50.31 0.08
C GLN A 608 -12.44 -50.55 -1.42
N ASP A 609 -11.69 -49.89 -2.32
CA ASP A 609 -11.65 -50.31 -3.73
C ASP A 609 -10.27 -50.11 -4.39
N GLU A 610 -9.71 -51.27 -4.74
CA GLU A 610 -8.71 -51.63 -5.75
C GLU A 610 -7.30 -51.00 -5.84
N LYS A 611 -6.35 -51.93 -6.05
CA LYS A 611 -4.88 -51.83 -6.14
C LYS A 611 -4.43 -51.31 -7.51
N VAL A 612 -3.29 -50.60 -7.55
CA VAL A 612 -2.00 -51.07 -8.14
C VAL A 612 -0.93 -49.94 -8.16
N GLU A 613 0.25 -50.31 -7.64
CA GLU A 613 1.65 -49.85 -7.89
C GLU A 613 2.18 -48.44 -7.56
N ALA A 614 3.46 -48.44 -7.15
CA ALA A 614 4.13 -47.45 -6.31
C ALA A 614 5.34 -46.77 -6.99
N SER A 615 5.63 -45.51 -6.64
CA SER A 615 6.98 -44.91 -6.56
C SER A 615 6.94 -43.49 -5.92
N PRO A 616 8.07 -42.83 -5.55
CA PRO A 616 8.45 -42.70 -4.14
C PRO A 616 8.56 -41.25 -3.61
N ALA A 617 8.68 -41.22 -2.28
CA ALA A 617 9.10 -40.19 -1.33
C ALA A 617 9.59 -38.79 -1.81
N ALA A 618 9.01 -37.79 -1.12
CA ALA A 618 9.53 -36.48 -0.75
C ALA A 618 10.89 -36.08 -1.35
N GLY A 619 10.83 -35.25 -2.39
CA GLY A 619 12.01 -34.63 -2.99
C GLY A 619 12.58 -33.54 -2.07
N ALA A 620 13.84 -33.69 -1.68
CA ALA A 620 14.71 -32.55 -1.44
C ALA A 620 14.61 -31.60 -2.65
N MET A 621 14.56 -30.29 -2.42
CA MET A 621 14.53 -29.30 -3.51
C MET A 621 15.85 -29.40 -4.30
N ASN A 622 15.84 -30.21 -5.36
CA ASN A 622 16.94 -30.28 -6.31
C ASN A 622 16.96 -28.97 -7.09
N PHE A 623 18.13 -28.34 -7.12
CA PHE A 623 18.40 -27.15 -7.92
C PHE A 623 18.11 -27.44 -9.39
N THR A 624 17.49 -26.50 -10.09
CA THR A 624 17.47 -26.58 -11.56
C THR A 624 18.82 -26.14 -12.11
N GLU A 625 19.30 -26.79 -13.17
CA GLU A 625 20.57 -26.48 -13.84
C GLU A 625 20.71 -24.99 -14.25
N PRO A 626 19.64 -24.30 -14.73
CA PRO A 626 19.68 -22.86 -15.04
C PRO A 626 19.85 -21.95 -13.82
N GLU A 627 19.29 -22.32 -12.66
CA GLU A 627 19.45 -21.56 -11.41
C GLU A 627 20.91 -21.63 -10.94
N LEU A 628 21.53 -22.81 -11.01
CA LEU A 628 22.95 -23.00 -10.68
C LEU A 628 23.87 -22.18 -11.60
N GLU A 629 23.57 -22.15 -12.89
CA GLU A 629 24.35 -21.35 -13.84
C GLU A 629 24.20 -19.84 -13.55
N THR A 630 23.00 -19.37 -13.25
CA THR A 630 22.74 -17.97 -12.88
C THR A 630 23.47 -17.59 -11.59
N LEU A 631 23.41 -18.45 -10.57
CA LEU A 631 24.16 -18.27 -9.33
C LEU A 631 25.66 -18.19 -9.58
N SER A 632 26.21 -19.07 -10.43
CA SER A 632 27.64 -19.06 -10.75
C SER A 632 28.12 -17.75 -11.39
N ARG A 633 27.25 -17.06 -12.13
CA ARG A 633 27.57 -15.77 -12.77
C ARG A 633 27.46 -14.58 -11.82
N LEU A 634 26.67 -14.71 -10.75
CA LEU A 634 26.50 -13.68 -9.73
C LEU A 634 27.63 -13.67 -8.70
N LEU A 635 28.42 -14.76 -8.62
CA LEU A 635 29.55 -14.85 -7.70
C LEU A 635 30.78 -14.11 -8.26
N PRO A 636 31.61 -13.51 -7.39
CA PRO A 636 32.88 -12.90 -7.80
C PRO A 636 33.76 -13.89 -8.57
N GLU A 637 34.56 -13.39 -9.51
CA GLU A 637 35.51 -14.23 -10.25
C GLU A 637 36.40 -15.05 -9.28
N GLY A 638 36.39 -16.37 -9.44
CA GLY A 638 37.13 -17.31 -8.59
C GLY A 638 36.35 -17.91 -7.43
N VAL A 639 35.12 -17.46 -7.16
CA VAL A 639 34.23 -18.04 -6.13
C VAL A 639 33.22 -18.97 -6.77
N THR A 640 33.21 -20.23 -6.36
CA THR A 640 32.22 -21.23 -6.81
C THR A 640 31.10 -21.37 -5.78
N THR A 641 29.96 -21.95 -6.19
CA THR A 641 28.87 -22.28 -5.26
C THR A 641 29.28 -23.26 -4.16
N LYS A 642 30.42 -23.94 -4.30
CA LYS A 642 30.98 -24.84 -3.28
C LYS A 642 31.75 -24.11 -2.18
N ASP A 643 32.14 -22.86 -2.44
CA ASP A 643 32.89 -22.02 -1.49
C ASP A 643 31.95 -21.25 -0.56
N LEU A 644 30.63 -21.36 -0.78
CA LEU A 644 29.59 -20.78 0.07
C LEU A 644 29.14 -21.79 1.11
N ASP A 645 28.87 -21.33 2.32
CA ASP A 645 28.11 -22.13 3.28
C ASP A 645 26.67 -22.39 2.78
N GLU A 646 26.04 -23.42 3.35
CA GLU A 646 24.73 -23.90 2.93
C GLU A 646 23.62 -22.84 3.16
N GLU A 647 23.79 -22.00 4.19
CA GLU A 647 22.88 -20.91 4.55
C GLU A 647 22.93 -19.79 3.49
N SER A 648 24.11 -19.24 3.21
CA SER A 648 24.37 -18.23 2.18
C SER A 648 23.93 -18.68 0.79
N THR A 649 24.12 -19.98 0.49
CA THR A 649 23.70 -20.57 -0.79
C THR A 649 22.18 -20.63 -0.89
N THR A 650 21.49 -20.88 0.23
CA THR A 650 20.04 -20.91 0.32
C THR A 650 19.46 -19.50 0.23
N GLU A 651 20.02 -18.52 0.96
CA GLU A 651 19.60 -17.12 0.88
C GLU A 651 19.77 -16.55 -0.53
N LEU A 652 20.94 -16.78 -1.17
CA LEU A 652 21.17 -16.28 -2.52
C LEU A 652 20.19 -16.90 -3.53
N LYS A 653 19.81 -18.16 -3.33
CA LYS A 653 18.76 -18.83 -4.12
C LYS A 653 17.41 -18.17 -3.96
N GLU A 654 17.00 -17.86 -2.73
CA GLU A 654 15.74 -17.16 -2.49
C GLU A 654 15.70 -15.81 -3.21
N PHE A 655 16.82 -15.08 -3.23
CA PHE A 655 16.92 -13.82 -3.98
C PHE A 655 16.85 -14.02 -5.50
N VAL A 656 17.50 -15.06 -6.05
CA VAL A 656 17.40 -15.39 -7.48
C VAL A 656 15.97 -15.78 -7.85
N GLN A 657 15.29 -16.57 -7.01
CA GLN A 657 13.89 -16.95 -7.23
C GLN A 657 12.94 -15.76 -7.13
N LEU A 658 13.19 -14.85 -6.17
CA LEU A 658 12.44 -13.60 -6.04
C LEU A 658 12.64 -12.70 -7.28
N ALA A 659 13.88 -12.58 -7.77
CA ALA A 659 14.20 -11.85 -8.99
C ALA A 659 13.52 -12.48 -10.21
N ALA A 660 13.57 -13.81 -10.36
CA ALA A 660 12.88 -14.54 -11.44
C ALA A 660 11.37 -14.31 -11.42
N LYS A 661 10.73 -14.46 -10.25
CA LYS A 661 9.30 -14.18 -10.07
C LYS A 661 8.94 -12.74 -10.45
N ARG A 662 9.81 -11.78 -10.14
CA ARG A 662 9.61 -10.37 -10.49
C ARG A 662 9.77 -10.14 -12.00
N VAL A 663 10.76 -10.75 -12.63
CA VAL A 663 10.93 -10.74 -14.09
C VAL A 663 9.67 -11.31 -14.76
N ASP A 664 9.18 -12.47 -14.33
CA ASP A 664 7.98 -13.12 -14.90
C ASP A 664 6.70 -12.31 -14.72
N MET A 665 6.63 -11.49 -13.66
CA MET A 665 5.50 -10.61 -13.41
C MET A 665 5.43 -9.43 -14.39
N PHE A 666 6.58 -8.89 -14.77
CA PHE A 666 6.67 -7.66 -15.56
C PHE A 666 7.11 -7.88 -17.00
N TRP A 667 7.68 -9.03 -17.35
CA TRP A 667 8.19 -9.31 -18.68
C TRP A 667 7.58 -10.58 -19.25
N THR A 668 7.13 -10.50 -20.51
CA THR A 668 6.60 -11.66 -21.25
C THR A 668 7.26 -11.73 -22.63
N PRO A 669 8.05 -12.78 -22.93
CA PRO A 669 8.60 -12.98 -24.26
C PRO A 669 7.52 -13.45 -25.24
N VAL A 670 7.64 -13.00 -26.49
CA VAL A 670 6.83 -13.42 -27.66
C VAL A 670 7.79 -13.83 -28.76
N LEU A 671 7.62 -15.03 -29.30
CA LEU A 671 8.50 -15.49 -30.39
C LEU A 671 8.19 -14.72 -31.68
N MET A 672 9.25 -14.38 -32.42
CA MET A 672 9.11 -13.72 -33.71
C MET A 672 8.54 -14.71 -34.72
N MET A 673 7.38 -14.37 -35.29
CA MET A 673 6.69 -15.22 -36.25
C MET A 673 6.78 -14.67 -37.68
N GLU A 674 6.76 -15.56 -38.66
CA GLU A 674 6.89 -15.19 -40.07
C GLU A 674 5.60 -14.61 -40.68
N ASN A 675 4.47 -14.72 -39.99
CA ASN A 675 3.18 -14.23 -40.48
C ASN A 675 2.33 -13.69 -39.33
N ARG A 676 1.26 -13.00 -39.71
CA ARG A 676 0.33 -12.36 -38.79
C ARG A 676 -0.39 -13.35 -37.88
N GLU A 677 -0.80 -14.49 -38.43
CA GLU A 677 -1.55 -15.52 -37.71
C GLU A 677 -0.70 -16.09 -36.58
N GLY A 678 0.58 -16.36 -36.84
CA GLY A 678 1.54 -16.75 -35.82
C GLY A 678 1.72 -15.67 -34.76
N MET A 679 1.95 -14.42 -35.18
CA MET A 679 2.05 -13.29 -34.24
C MET A 679 0.79 -13.13 -33.39
N GLN A 680 -0.40 -13.37 -33.96
CA GLN A 680 -1.66 -13.34 -33.25
C GLN A 680 -1.74 -14.42 -32.18
N VAL A 681 -1.30 -15.64 -32.48
CA VAL A 681 -1.28 -16.75 -31.51
C VAL A 681 -0.39 -16.41 -30.33
N GLU A 682 0.81 -15.90 -30.59
CA GLU A 682 1.77 -15.55 -29.54
C GLU A 682 1.34 -14.33 -28.70
N LEU A 683 0.71 -13.31 -29.30
CA LEU A 683 0.29 -12.10 -28.59
C LEU A 683 -1.00 -12.29 -27.79
N LYS A 684 -1.91 -13.18 -28.22
CA LYS A 684 -3.22 -13.41 -27.59
C LYS A 684 -3.17 -13.80 -26.10
N PRO A 685 -2.26 -14.65 -25.60
CA PRO A 685 -2.18 -14.99 -24.18
C PRO A 685 -1.53 -13.88 -23.32
N THR A 686 -0.90 -12.88 -23.93
CA THR A 686 -0.14 -11.87 -23.19
C THR A 686 -1.03 -10.73 -22.67
N PRO A 687 -0.54 -9.91 -21.72
CA PRO A 687 -1.30 -8.77 -21.20
C PRO A 687 -1.78 -7.77 -22.28
N VAL A 688 -1.06 -7.65 -23.40
CA VAL A 688 -1.37 -6.75 -24.52
C VAL A 688 -2.74 -7.03 -25.17
N ALA A 689 -3.20 -8.28 -25.13
CA ALA A 689 -4.49 -8.66 -25.69
C ALA A 689 -5.67 -8.01 -24.95
N SER A 690 -5.48 -7.68 -23.67
CA SER A 690 -6.51 -7.12 -22.78
C SER A 690 -6.32 -5.62 -22.47
N PHE A 691 -5.43 -4.94 -23.20
CA PHE A 691 -4.88 -3.64 -22.78
C PHE A 691 -5.91 -2.51 -22.61
N ALA A 692 -6.90 -2.43 -23.51
CA ALA A 692 -7.84 -1.31 -23.56
C ALA A 692 -8.67 -1.16 -22.27
N LYS A 693 -8.72 -2.20 -21.43
CA LYS A 693 -9.46 -2.20 -20.16
C LYS A 693 -8.59 -1.97 -18.93
N LYS A 694 -7.25 -2.00 -19.06
CA LYS A 694 -6.31 -2.06 -17.92
C LYS A 694 -5.48 -0.78 -17.71
N LEU A 695 -5.32 0.06 -18.73
CA LEU A 695 -4.55 1.29 -18.61
C LEU A 695 -5.30 2.35 -17.80
N LYS A 696 -4.60 3.06 -16.92
CA LYS A 696 -5.15 4.20 -16.19
C LYS A 696 -5.37 5.36 -17.17
N ALA A 697 -6.31 6.26 -16.85
CA ALA A 697 -6.51 7.45 -17.65
C ALA A 697 -5.20 8.26 -17.78
N GLY A 698 -4.83 8.62 -19.01
CA GLY A 698 -3.58 9.31 -19.32
C GLY A 698 -2.35 8.41 -19.50
N GLN A 699 -2.51 7.08 -19.46
CA GLN A 699 -1.44 6.14 -19.82
C GLN A 699 -1.61 5.59 -21.23
N ASN A 700 -0.47 5.33 -21.89
CA ASN A 700 -0.41 4.80 -23.24
C ASN A 700 0.15 3.37 -23.28
N LEU A 701 -0.31 2.57 -24.23
CA LEU A 701 0.43 1.41 -24.71
C LEU A 701 1.51 1.92 -25.67
N LEU A 702 2.77 1.78 -25.27
CA LEU A 702 3.91 2.13 -26.09
C LEU A 702 4.34 0.91 -26.90
N ILE A 703 4.15 0.96 -28.22
CA ILE A 703 4.74 0.00 -29.15
C ILE A 703 6.06 0.59 -29.63
N TYR A 704 7.18 0.00 -29.21
CA TYR A 704 8.51 0.52 -29.46
C TYR A 704 9.31 -0.39 -30.38
N MET A 705 10.08 0.19 -31.29
CA MET A 705 11.08 -0.53 -32.07
C MET A 705 12.28 0.37 -32.37
N ASP A 706 13.47 -0.15 -32.09
CA ASP A 706 14.70 0.47 -32.52
C ASP A 706 15.31 -0.33 -33.68
N THR A 707 15.38 0.27 -34.86
CA THR A 707 15.68 -0.49 -36.08
C THR A 707 17.12 -0.98 -36.16
N LYS A 708 18.03 -0.49 -35.30
CA LYS A 708 19.43 -0.96 -35.20
C LYS A 708 19.62 -2.20 -34.36
N VAL A 709 18.63 -2.57 -33.54
CA VAL A 709 18.64 -3.81 -32.75
C VAL A 709 17.66 -4.85 -33.29
N ALA A 710 16.94 -4.56 -34.38
CA ALA A 710 16.03 -5.47 -35.07
C ALA A 710 16.76 -6.55 -35.89
N GLY A 711 17.67 -7.27 -35.24
CA GLY A 711 18.58 -8.25 -35.82
C GLY A 711 20.04 -7.79 -35.80
N GLU A 712 20.90 -8.52 -36.48
CA GLU A 712 22.30 -8.19 -36.65
C GLU A 712 22.74 -8.36 -38.10
N SER A 713 23.57 -7.43 -38.59
CA SER A 713 24.14 -7.56 -39.93
C SER A 713 25.02 -8.79 -40.04
N SER A 714 24.83 -9.57 -41.10
CA SER A 714 25.63 -10.77 -41.41
C SER A 714 27.10 -10.46 -41.69
N ALA A 715 27.43 -9.22 -42.06
CA ALA A 715 28.79 -8.76 -42.27
C ALA A 715 29.05 -7.46 -41.51
N GLN A 716 30.17 -7.40 -40.79
CA GLN A 716 30.65 -6.20 -40.06
C GLN A 716 29.58 -5.56 -39.15
N PRO A 717 28.99 -6.32 -38.21
CA PRO A 717 27.89 -5.84 -37.38
C PRO A 717 28.24 -4.65 -36.47
N HIS A 718 29.52 -4.45 -36.17
CA HIS A 718 30.02 -3.30 -35.41
C HIS A 718 29.98 -1.97 -36.19
N CYS A 719 29.96 -2.03 -37.52
CA CYS A 719 29.92 -0.86 -38.40
C CYS A 719 28.61 -0.73 -39.18
N ARG A 720 27.91 -1.85 -39.39
CA ARG A 720 26.67 -1.90 -40.17
C ARG A 720 25.45 -2.11 -39.29
N VAL A 721 24.53 -1.16 -39.38
CA VAL A 721 23.16 -1.28 -38.87
C VAL A 721 22.41 -2.34 -39.72
N PRO A 722 21.65 -3.28 -39.12
CA PRO A 722 20.86 -4.24 -39.87
C PRO A 722 19.83 -3.55 -40.79
N ALA A 723 19.50 -4.15 -41.93
CA ALA A 723 18.51 -3.59 -42.84
C ALA A 723 17.12 -3.58 -42.18
N PHE A 724 16.38 -2.47 -42.31
CA PHE A 724 15.03 -2.38 -41.76
C PHE A 724 14.09 -3.35 -42.46
N SER A 725 13.38 -4.15 -41.67
CA SER A 725 12.30 -5.02 -42.14
C SER A 725 10.98 -4.49 -41.62
N SER A 726 10.10 -4.03 -42.53
CA SER A 726 8.75 -3.60 -42.15
C SER A 726 7.85 -4.75 -41.69
N LYS A 727 8.28 -6.00 -41.91
CA LYS A 727 7.50 -7.20 -41.64
C LYS A 727 7.12 -7.33 -40.16
N VAL A 728 8.10 -7.31 -39.25
CA VAL A 728 7.85 -7.50 -37.81
C VAL A 728 6.88 -6.46 -37.24
N PRO A 729 7.09 -5.14 -37.43
CA PRO A 729 6.16 -4.16 -36.89
C PRO A 729 4.79 -4.20 -37.60
N ARG A 730 4.73 -4.48 -38.90
CA ARG A 730 3.47 -4.60 -39.65
C ARG A 730 2.65 -5.80 -39.17
N GLU A 731 3.26 -6.98 -39.04
CA GLU A 731 2.54 -8.18 -38.59
C GLU A 731 2.13 -8.09 -37.13
N SER A 732 2.95 -7.48 -36.27
CA SER A 732 2.60 -7.24 -34.86
C SER A 732 1.40 -6.30 -34.75
N LEU A 733 1.39 -5.19 -35.49
CA LEU A 733 0.30 -4.23 -35.47
C LEU A 733 -1.00 -4.84 -36.02
N GLY A 734 -0.92 -5.54 -37.14
CA GLY A 734 -2.06 -6.25 -37.73
C GLY A 734 -2.61 -7.34 -36.81
N ALA A 735 -1.75 -8.08 -36.12
CA ALA A 735 -2.15 -9.09 -35.14
C ALA A 735 -2.89 -8.45 -33.96
N LEU A 736 -2.39 -7.34 -33.42
CA LEU A 736 -3.03 -6.62 -32.32
C LEU A 736 -4.42 -6.09 -32.69
N LEU A 737 -4.54 -5.40 -33.83
CA LEU A 737 -5.83 -4.90 -34.32
C LEU A 737 -6.85 -6.03 -34.47
N LYS A 738 -6.42 -7.20 -34.95
CA LYS A 738 -7.26 -8.40 -35.06
C LYS A 738 -7.62 -8.99 -33.69
N ILE A 739 -6.72 -8.99 -32.71
CA ILE A 739 -7.01 -9.44 -31.33
C ILE A 739 -8.03 -8.52 -30.66
N TRP A 740 -7.91 -7.22 -30.88
CA TRP A 740 -8.80 -6.21 -30.30
C TRP A 740 -10.11 -6.04 -31.08
N SER A 741 -10.24 -6.68 -32.24
CA SER A 741 -11.36 -6.52 -33.16
C SER A 741 -11.57 -5.05 -33.57
N LEU A 742 -10.47 -4.36 -33.91
CA LEU A 742 -10.46 -2.95 -34.31
C LEU A 742 -9.91 -2.79 -35.73
N SER A 743 -10.45 -1.84 -36.48
CA SER A 743 -9.95 -1.47 -37.81
C SER A 743 -8.89 -0.37 -37.78
N GLU A 744 -8.80 0.37 -36.66
CA GLU A 744 -7.95 1.54 -36.50
C GLU A 744 -7.22 1.53 -35.15
N LEU A 745 -6.15 2.32 -35.04
CA LEU A 745 -5.40 2.46 -33.79
C LEU A 745 -6.25 3.15 -32.72
N PRO A 746 -6.29 2.62 -31.48
CA PRO A 746 -6.86 3.35 -30.35
C PRO A 746 -6.09 4.63 -30.01
N ASP A 747 -6.77 5.58 -29.37
CA ASP A 747 -6.18 6.88 -28.96
C ASP A 747 -4.99 6.75 -28.00
N ASN A 748 -5.03 5.72 -27.16
CA ASN A 748 -4.01 5.44 -26.16
C ASN A 748 -2.92 4.48 -26.65
N VAL A 749 -2.78 4.30 -27.97
CA VAL A 749 -1.68 3.53 -28.57
C VAL A 749 -0.70 4.50 -29.23
N VAL A 750 0.54 4.44 -28.76
CA VAL A 750 1.66 5.24 -29.26
C VAL A 750 2.66 4.29 -29.89
N VAL A 751 2.94 4.43 -31.18
CA VAL A 751 3.94 3.63 -31.89
C VAL A 751 5.19 4.48 -32.13
N ALA A 752 6.30 4.13 -31.49
CA ALA A 752 7.57 4.86 -31.57
C ALA A 752 8.64 4.00 -32.28
N LEU A 753 9.09 4.45 -33.45
CA LEU A 753 10.04 3.74 -34.32
C LEU A 753 11.31 4.60 -34.51
N ALA A 754 12.47 4.09 -34.11
CA ALA A 754 13.74 4.79 -34.28
C ALA A 754 14.41 4.45 -35.63
N ASP A 755 14.82 5.46 -36.41
CA ASP A 755 15.32 5.30 -37.78
C ASP A 755 16.78 4.82 -37.88
N SER A 756 17.49 4.80 -36.76
CA SER A 756 18.88 4.37 -36.66
C SER A 756 19.84 5.10 -37.59
N TYR A 757 19.75 6.44 -37.57
CA TYR A 757 20.63 7.36 -38.30
C TYR A 757 20.49 7.25 -39.83
N ARG A 758 19.37 6.69 -40.32
CA ARG A 758 19.12 6.48 -41.76
C ARG A 758 18.10 7.51 -42.27
N PRO A 759 18.57 8.65 -42.81
CA PRO A 759 17.68 9.62 -43.42
C PRO A 759 16.91 8.99 -44.58
N GLY A 760 15.61 9.28 -44.66
CA GLY A 760 14.72 8.76 -45.71
C GLY A 760 14.09 7.39 -45.42
N LEU A 761 14.40 6.75 -44.27
CA LEU A 761 13.72 5.52 -43.85
C LEU A 761 12.24 5.76 -43.49
N ASP A 762 11.85 7.01 -43.34
CA ASP A 762 10.53 7.42 -42.90
C ASP A 762 9.41 6.99 -43.85
N ASN A 763 9.68 6.90 -45.16
CA ASN A 763 8.77 6.31 -46.12
C ASN A 763 8.49 4.82 -45.84
N ASN A 764 9.53 4.05 -45.50
CA ASN A 764 9.39 2.64 -45.14
C ASN A 764 8.71 2.47 -43.77
N LEU A 765 8.98 3.35 -42.81
CA LEU A 765 8.29 3.37 -41.51
C LEU A 765 6.79 3.66 -41.69
N ASN A 766 6.42 4.57 -42.58
CA ASN A 766 5.02 4.85 -42.90
C ASN A 766 4.28 3.63 -43.48
N GLN A 767 4.98 2.76 -44.22
CA GLN A 767 4.42 1.52 -44.79
C GLN A 767 4.17 0.42 -43.75
N VAL A 768 4.53 0.60 -42.48
CA VAL A 768 4.15 -0.31 -41.39
C VAL A 768 2.64 -0.25 -41.13
N PHE A 769 2.04 0.91 -41.33
CA PHE A 769 0.65 1.22 -40.97
C PHE A 769 -0.31 0.93 -42.12
N ILE A 770 -0.33 -0.34 -42.55
CA ILE A 770 -1.22 -0.86 -43.59
C ILE A 770 -2.08 -1.95 -42.95
N HIS A 771 -3.40 -1.81 -43.07
CA HIS A 771 -4.40 -2.77 -42.63
C HIS A 771 -4.20 -4.12 -43.34
N PRO A 772 -4.59 -5.24 -42.73
CA PRO A 772 -4.70 -6.53 -43.39
C PRO A 772 -5.30 -6.51 -44.80
N ASP A 773 -6.27 -5.63 -45.03
CA ASP A 773 -7.02 -5.54 -46.29
C ASP A 773 -6.33 -4.65 -47.35
N GLY A 774 -5.19 -4.05 -47.01
CA GLY A 774 -4.37 -3.25 -47.93
C GLY A 774 -4.52 -1.73 -47.79
N ASP A 775 -5.51 -1.25 -47.03
CA ASP A 775 -5.72 0.18 -46.78
C ASP A 775 -4.74 0.75 -45.73
N TYR A 776 -4.45 2.04 -45.79
CA TYR A 776 -3.60 2.68 -44.77
C TYR A 776 -4.39 2.96 -43.49
N LEU A 777 -3.78 2.69 -42.33
CA LEU A 777 -4.33 3.12 -41.04
C LEU A 777 -4.26 4.64 -40.91
N THR A 778 -5.30 5.21 -40.30
CA THR A 778 -5.36 6.62 -39.92
C THR A 778 -4.31 6.90 -38.86
N LYS A 779 -3.45 7.90 -39.10
CA LYS A 779 -2.35 8.24 -38.20
C LYS A 779 -1.89 9.68 -38.34
N SER A 780 -1.44 10.24 -37.23
CA SER A 780 -0.63 11.44 -37.14
C SER A 780 0.81 11.06 -36.80
N ARG A 781 1.79 11.77 -37.37
CA ARG A 781 3.22 11.56 -37.11
C ARG A 781 3.82 12.78 -36.41
N CYS A 782 4.50 12.53 -35.29
CA CYS A 782 5.39 13.46 -34.62
C CYS A 782 6.82 12.93 -34.75
N LEU A 783 7.79 13.80 -35.10
CA LEU A 783 9.20 13.44 -35.14
C LEU A 783 9.92 14.08 -33.95
N GLN A 784 10.56 13.24 -33.14
CA GLN A 784 11.53 13.68 -32.15
C GLN A 784 12.94 13.28 -32.61
N HIS A 785 13.93 14.06 -32.21
CA HIS A 785 15.34 13.82 -32.49
C HIS A 785 16.05 13.38 -31.22
N ILE A 786 16.82 12.29 -31.31
CA ILE A 786 17.70 11.83 -30.25
C ILE A 786 19.11 12.27 -30.64
N SER A 787 19.68 13.19 -29.86
CA SER A 787 21.05 13.66 -30.02
C SER A 787 21.97 12.89 -29.08
N TYR A 788 22.98 12.25 -29.64
CA TYR A 788 23.98 11.46 -28.93
C TYR A 788 25.26 12.25 -28.68
N ASP A 789 25.87 12.01 -27.53
CA ASP A 789 27.17 12.57 -27.18
C ASP A 789 28.27 12.03 -28.11
N TYR A 790 29.06 12.96 -28.66
CA TYR A 790 30.11 12.68 -29.64
C TYR A 790 31.15 11.69 -29.09
N ASN A 791 31.64 11.94 -27.88
CA ASN A 791 32.72 11.17 -27.27
C ASN A 791 32.26 9.74 -26.99
N SER A 792 31.02 9.55 -26.56
CA SER A 792 30.46 8.23 -26.32
C SER A 792 30.30 7.39 -27.60
N ILE A 793 30.00 8.01 -28.74
CA ILE A 793 29.95 7.32 -30.04
C ILE A 793 31.36 6.91 -30.49
N ILE A 794 32.33 7.81 -30.39
CA ILE A 794 33.74 7.52 -30.70
C ILE A 794 34.28 6.40 -29.79
N ALA A 795 33.90 6.38 -28.52
CA ALA A 795 34.32 5.31 -27.60
C ALA A 795 33.80 3.92 -28.02
N ARG A 796 32.69 3.84 -28.76
CA ARG A 796 32.19 2.59 -29.37
C ARG A 796 32.76 2.33 -30.76
N LYS A 797 33.00 3.37 -31.57
CA LYS A 797 33.40 3.22 -32.97
C LYS A 797 34.85 3.60 -33.20
N THR A 798 35.63 2.66 -33.73
CA THR A 798 37.01 2.90 -34.22
C THR A 798 36.97 3.60 -35.58
N ILE A 799 36.44 4.82 -35.65
CA ILE A 799 36.38 5.57 -36.91
C ILE A 799 37.75 6.17 -37.18
N SER A 800 38.41 5.72 -38.25
CA SER A 800 39.69 6.28 -38.69
C SER A 800 39.53 7.55 -39.54
N ARG A 801 38.40 7.73 -40.26
CA ARG A 801 38.04 8.90 -41.09
C ARG A 801 36.50 8.99 -41.33
N GLY A 802 35.90 10.19 -41.34
CA GLY A 802 34.50 10.42 -41.79
C GLY A 802 33.64 11.33 -40.89
N ILE A 803 32.35 11.49 -41.25
CA ILE A 803 31.34 12.23 -40.47
C ILE A 803 30.62 11.27 -39.54
N ILE A 804 30.40 11.68 -38.28
CA ILE A 804 29.68 10.90 -37.27
C ILE A 804 28.24 11.39 -37.18
N ASN A 805 27.29 10.52 -37.47
CA ASN A 805 25.88 10.81 -37.25
C ASN A 805 25.58 10.76 -35.75
N GLN A 806 25.30 11.93 -35.17
CA GLN A 806 24.92 12.07 -33.76
C GLN A 806 23.41 12.19 -33.55
N VAL A 807 22.64 12.37 -34.62
CA VAL A 807 21.19 12.59 -34.53
C VAL A 807 20.45 11.41 -35.15
N GLU A 808 19.56 10.81 -34.36
CA GLU A 808 18.63 9.75 -34.78
C GLU A 808 17.20 10.29 -34.75
N GLY A 809 16.37 9.87 -35.70
CA GLY A 809 14.95 10.19 -35.72
C GLY A 809 14.14 9.16 -34.93
N LEU A 810 13.33 9.62 -33.97
CA LEU A 810 12.30 8.85 -33.30
C LEU A 810 10.93 9.25 -33.85
N HIS A 811 10.37 8.38 -34.68
CA HIS A 811 9.10 8.58 -35.37
C HIS A 811 7.96 8.07 -34.48
N ILE A 812 7.15 9.00 -33.99
CA ILE A 812 6.03 8.69 -33.10
C ILE A 812 4.73 8.80 -33.90
N TYR A 813 3.96 7.73 -33.89
CA TYR A 813 2.68 7.62 -34.57
C TYR A 813 1.57 7.37 -33.56
N THR A 814 0.48 8.10 -33.73
CA THR A 814 -0.78 8.00 -32.96
C THR A 814 -1.95 8.10 -33.93
N ARG A 815 -3.16 7.71 -33.54
CA ARG A 815 -4.34 7.89 -34.42
C ARG A 815 -4.53 9.37 -34.75
N ASP A 816 -4.62 10.18 -33.69
CA ASP A 816 -4.78 11.63 -33.74
C ASP A 816 -3.50 12.34 -33.26
N THR A 817 -3.54 13.65 -33.05
CA THR A 817 -2.37 14.40 -32.53
C THR A 817 -1.92 13.85 -31.18
N LEU A 818 -0.62 13.60 -31.02
CA LEU A 818 -0.02 13.09 -29.78
C LEU A 818 -0.38 14.00 -28.59
N ALA A 819 -1.22 13.50 -27.70
CA ALA A 819 -1.66 14.20 -26.49
C ALA A 819 -0.89 13.66 -25.28
N VAL A 820 0.30 14.23 -25.02
CA VAL A 820 1.09 13.95 -23.81
C VAL A 820 1.15 15.19 -22.92
N GLU A 821 1.13 14.97 -21.60
CA GLU A 821 1.28 16.08 -20.66
C GLU A 821 2.69 16.70 -20.77
N SER A 822 2.75 18.02 -20.85
CA SER A 822 4.02 18.76 -20.84
C SER A 822 4.60 18.74 -19.42
N ARG A 823 5.71 18.02 -19.23
CA ARG A 823 6.44 17.87 -17.97
C ARG A 823 7.92 18.14 -18.21
N ASN A 824 8.69 18.45 -17.16
CA ASN A 824 10.14 18.45 -17.28
C ASN A 824 10.61 17.02 -17.55
N ARG A 825 11.58 16.85 -18.46
CA ARG A 825 12.21 15.56 -18.74
C ARG A 825 12.90 15.03 -17.48
N ARG A 826 13.05 13.71 -17.37
CA ARG A 826 13.57 13.05 -16.18
C ARG A 826 15.09 13.06 -16.12
N PHE A 827 15.74 12.82 -17.26
CA PHE A 827 17.21 12.67 -17.33
C PHE A 827 17.91 13.68 -18.23
N TYR A 828 17.15 14.43 -19.03
CA TYR A 828 17.67 15.37 -20.01
C TYR A 828 17.04 16.75 -19.81
N ASP A 829 17.62 17.77 -20.41
CA ASP A 829 17.07 19.13 -20.30
C ASP A 829 15.82 19.32 -21.17
N GLY A 830 14.98 20.26 -20.74
CA GLY A 830 13.76 20.66 -21.45
C GLY A 830 12.50 19.92 -21.00
N LYS A 831 11.45 20.05 -21.82
CA LYS A 831 10.14 19.47 -21.55
C LYS A 831 9.82 18.31 -22.47
N THR A 832 8.93 17.41 -22.04
CA THR A 832 8.42 16.26 -22.82
C THR A 832 7.77 16.66 -24.15
N SER A 833 7.24 17.89 -24.23
CA SER A 833 6.70 18.48 -25.46
C SER A 833 7.77 18.98 -26.45
N GLY A 834 9.06 18.93 -26.07
CA GLY A 834 10.17 19.29 -26.94
C GLY A 834 10.48 18.21 -27.97
N THR A 835 10.98 18.61 -29.14
CA THR A 835 11.34 17.71 -30.24
C THR A 835 12.76 17.14 -30.15
N LEU A 836 13.54 17.50 -29.12
CA LEU A 836 14.91 17.03 -28.93
C LEU A 836 15.04 16.30 -27.58
N ILE A 837 15.75 15.18 -27.59
CA ILE A 837 16.20 14.41 -26.42
C ILE A 837 17.73 14.29 -26.52
N GLY A 838 18.46 14.77 -25.51
CA GLY A 838 19.91 14.63 -25.45
C GLY A 838 20.61 15.79 -24.72
N PRO A 839 21.95 15.74 -24.64
CA PRO A 839 22.82 14.75 -25.25
C PRO A 839 22.76 13.37 -24.54
N VAL A 840 22.60 12.30 -25.31
CA VAL A 840 22.52 10.91 -24.84
C VAL A 840 23.92 10.28 -24.85
N VAL A 841 24.39 9.84 -23.68
CA VAL A 841 25.68 9.15 -23.53
C VAL A 841 25.49 7.64 -23.72
N LEU A 842 26.21 7.05 -24.68
CA LEU A 842 26.23 5.62 -24.93
C LEU A 842 27.15 4.87 -23.95
N ASP A 843 26.71 3.71 -23.47
CA ASP A 843 27.53 2.83 -22.63
C ASP A 843 28.72 2.25 -23.40
N THR A 844 29.94 2.29 -22.88
CA THR A 844 31.09 1.65 -23.53
C THR A 844 30.90 0.13 -23.62
N TYR A 845 31.44 -0.55 -24.64
CA TYR A 845 31.28 -2.01 -24.78
C TYR A 845 31.86 -2.83 -23.61
N GLY A 846 32.78 -2.27 -22.82
CA GLY A 846 33.32 -2.89 -21.61
C GLY A 846 32.48 -2.68 -20.34
N SER A 847 31.38 -1.90 -20.41
CA SER A 847 30.56 -1.64 -19.22
C SER A 847 29.75 -2.88 -18.83
N ALA A 848 29.44 -3.01 -17.54
CA ALA A 848 28.55 -4.06 -17.04
C ALA A 848 27.13 -3.99 -17.64
N ALA A 849 26.73 -2.80 -18.11
CA ALA A 849 25.46 -2.59 -18.80
C ALA A 849 25.43 -3.24 -20.20
N THR A 850 26.57 -3.44 -20.85
CA THR A 850 26.63 -4.08 -22.17
C THR A 850 26.61 -5.60 -22.01
N TRP A 851 25.54 -6.24 -22.47
CA TRP A 851 25.48 -7.70 -22.49
C TRP A 851 26.49 -8.26 -23.49
N ARG A 852 27.50 -9.01 -23.04
CA ARG A 852 28.53 -9.63 -23.89
C ARG A 852 28.41 -11.15 -23.86
N LEU A 853 28.48 -11.76 -25.03
CA LEU A 853 28.27 -13.18 -25.27
C LEU A 853 29.43 -13.80 -26.03
N SER A 854 29.65 -15.10 -25.86
CA SER A 854 30.54 -15.85 -26.75
C SER A 854 29.93 -15.92 -28.16
N ALA A 855 30.77 -16.09 -29.18
CA ALA A 855 30.30 -16.21 -30.56
C ALA A 855 29.28 -17.35 -30.76
N GLU A 856 29.43 -18.46 -30.03
CA GLU A 856 28.50 -19.59 -30.07
C GLU A 856 27.14 -19.22 -29.46
N THR A 857 27.11 -18.67 -28.25
CA THR A 857 25.87 -18.27 -27.58
C THR A 857 25.14 -17.18 -28.37
N LYS A 858 25.88 -16.23 -28.94
CA LYS A 858 25.29 -15.20 -29.80
C LYS A 858 24.71 -15.77 -31.11
N LYS A 859 25.31 -16.82 -31.67
CA LYS A 859 24.74 -17.54 -32.82
C LYS A 859 23.41 -18.22 -32.47
N LYS A 860 23.27 -18.78 -31.27
CA LYS A 860 22.00 -19.33 -30.75
C LYS A 860 20.96 -18.23 -30.56
N LEU A 861 21.35 -17.12 -29.90
CA LEU A 861 20.50 -15.94 -29.68
C LEU A 861 19.84 -15.45 -30.98
N TYR A 862 20.62 -15.19 -32.03
CA TYR A 862 20.04 -14.68 -33.29
C TYR A 862 19.36 -15.77 -34.13
N GLY A 863 19.85 -17.02 -34.07
CA GLY A 863 19.37 -18.10 -34.92
C GLY A 863 19.40 -17.72 -36.42
N LYS A 864 18.47 -18.30 -37.20
CA LYS A 864 18.34 -17.98 -38.63
C LYS A 864 17.66 -16.64 -38.89
N GLN A 865 16.69 -16.28 -38.05
CA GLN A 865 15.81 -15.14 -38.32
C GLN A 865 16.38 -13.80 -37.84
N GLY A 866 17.30 -13.82 -36.88
CA GLY A 866 17.92 -12.62 -36.33
C GLY A 866 19.10 -12.07 -37.14
N LYS A 867 19.49 -12.71 -38.24
CA LYS A 867 20.57 -12.24 -39.12
C LYS A 867 20.01 -11.56 -40.38
N SER A 868 20.46 -10.33 -40.64
CA SER A 868 20.11 -9.56 -41.83
C SER A 868 21.23 -9.67 -42.87
N LEU A 869 20.89 -9.95 -44.13
CA LEU A 869 21.88 -10.03 -45.21
C LEU A 869 22.45 -8.63 -45.50
N ALA A 870 23.77 -8.50 -45.42
CA ALA A 870 24.45 -7.25 -45.69
C ALA A 870 24.54 -7.04 -47.21
N GLY A 871 23.95 -5.94 -47.72
CA GLY A 871 24.13 -5.52 -49.10
C GLY A 871 25.43 -4.73 -49.29
N GLY A 872 26.12 -4.96 -50.41
CA GLY A 872 27.27 -4.16 -50.87
C GLY A 872 28.57 -4.30 -50.05
N ALA A 873 29.64 -3.69 -50.58
CA ALA A 873 30.91 -3.54 -49.87
C ALA A 873 30.73 -2.57 -48.70
N GLY A 874 31.36 -2.87 -47.55
CA GLY A 874 31.24 -2.07 -46.33
C GLY A 874 32.57 -1.52 -45.87
N PRO A 875 32.55 -0.67 -44.83
CA PRO A 875 33.75 -0.02 -44.32
C PRO A 875 34.75 -1.06 -43.83
N GLN A 876 36.03 -0.93 -44.19
CA GLN A 876 37.12 -1.76 -43.69
C GLN A 876 37.59 -1.26 -42.32
N GLU A 877 36.73 -1.39 -41.31
CA GLU A 877 37.06 -1.06 -39.92
C GLU A 877 37.26 -2.34 -39.11
N ASP A 878 38.32 -2.35 -38.31
CA ASP A 878 38.64 -3.49 -37.46
C ASP A 878 37.57 -3.70 -36.40
N ARG A 879 37.22 -4.96 -36.21
CA ARG A 879 36.26 -5.37 -35.19
C ARG A 879 36.88 -5.13 -33.80
N PRO A 880 36.16 -4.52 -32.85
CA PRO A 880 36.63 -4.45 -31.47
C PRO A 880 36.95 -5.85 -30.93
N VAL A 881 38.16 -6.02 -30.41
CA VAL A 881 38.63 -7.26 -29.78
C VAL A 881 38.60 -7.06 -28.27
N PHE A 882 37.99 -8.01 -27.56
CA PHE A 882 37.87 -7.99 -26.10
C PHE A 882 38.76 -9.09 -25.50
N THR A 883 39.30 -8.83 -24.32
CA THR A 883 40.24 -9.73 -23.63
C THR A 883 39.61 -11.07 -23.25
N ASP A 884 38.30 -11.12 -23.05
CA ASP A 884 37.53 -12.33 -22.70
C ASP A 884 37.04 -13.13 -23.92
N GLY A 885 37.37 -12.69 -25.14
CA GLY A 885 36.90 -13.31 -26.38
C GLY A 885 35.38 -13.24 -26.59
N LYS A 886 34.65 -12.50 -25.75
CA LYS A 886 33.21 -12.24 -25.90
C LYS A 886 32.99 -10.99 -26.72
N GLU A 887 31.78 -10.83 -27.23
CA GLU A 887 31.37 -9.67 -28.01
C GLU A 887 29.99 -9.17 -27.55
N PRO A 888 29.67 -7.87 -27.72
CA PRO A 888 28.34 -7.36 -27.40
C PRO A 888 27.24 -8.17 -28.11
N ALA A 889 26.16 -8.49 -27.37
CA ALA A 889 24.97 -9.13 -27.91
C ALA A 889 24.41 -8.30 -29.08
N THR A 890 24.43 -6.97 -28.94
CA THR A 890 24.26 -6.00 -30.04
C THR A 890 25.31 -4.90 -29.95
N PHE A 891 25.85 -4.46 -31.10
CA PHE A 891 26.76 -3.31 -31.17
C PHE A 891 26.03 -1.96 -31.08
N TRP A 892 24.71 -1.99 -31.16
CA TRP A 892 23.86 -0.81 -31.33
C TRP A 892 22.86 -0.60 -30.19
N GLY A 893 23.05 -1.26 -29.04
CA GLY A 893 22.16 -1.17 -27.89
C GLY A 893 21.96 0.27 -27.40
N SER A 894 20.71 0.60 -27.08
CA SER A 894 20.32 1.92 -26.58
C SER A 894 20.52 2.00 -25.05
N PRO A 895 21.02 3.13 -24.52
CA PRO A 895 21.31 3.23 -23.09
C PRO A 895 20.02 3.26 -22.28
N ARG A 896 20.03 2.57 -21.12
CA ARG A 896 18.88 2.45 -20.22
C ARG A 896 18.24 3.80 -19.86
N LYS A 897 19.04 4.84 -19.61
CA LYS A 897 18.55 6.21 -19.33
C LYS A 897 17.68 6.80 -20.45
N LEU A 898 18.01 6.54 -21.71
CA LEU A 898 17.18 6.97 -22.85
C LEU A 898 15.84 6.23 -22.83
N LEU A 899 15.85 4.90 -22.65
CA LEU A 899 14.63 4.11 -22.62
C LEU A 899 13.71 4.53 -21.47
N ALA A 900 14.28 4.75 -20.28
CA ALA A 900 13.57 5.28 -19.12
C ALA A 900 12.93 6.66 -19.38
N GLU A 901 13.63 7.53 -20.10
CA GLU A 901 13.09 8.82 -20.54
C GLU A 901 11.92 8.63 -21.52
N LEU A 902 11.98 7.68 -22.43
CA LEU A 902 10.89 7.40 -23.38
C LEU A 902 9.64 6.88 -22.67
N LEU A 903 9.80 5.96 -21.69
CA LEU A 903 8.69 5.48 -20.86
C LEU A 903 8.00 6.63 -20.13
N PHE A 904 8.79 7.55 -19.56
CA PHE A 904 8.29 8.72 -18.86
C PHE A 904 7.63 9.74 -19.80
N SER A 905 8.32 10.12 -20.88
CA SER A 905 7.88 11.14 -21.83
C SER A 905 6.60 10.75 -22.58
N LEU A 906 6.45 9.47 -22.91
CA LEU A 906 5.29 8.95 -23.64
C LEU A 906 4.20 8.39 -22.71
N GLN A 907 4.34 8.60 -21.39
CA GLN A 907 3.39 8.16 -20.37
C GLN A 907 3.04 6.66 -20.51
N ALA A 908 4.05 5.81 -20.72
CA ALA A 908 3.85 4.39 -20.93
C ALA A 908 3.24 3.74 -19.68
N GLY A 909 2.09 3.09 -19.83
CA GLY A 909 1.51 2.20 -18.82
C GLY A 909 1.71 0.72 -19.14
N MET A 910 2.11 0.41 -20.37
CA MET A 910 2.52 -0.91 -20.82
C MET A 910 3.39 -0.76 -22.08
N VAL A 911 4.31 -1.69 -22.31
CA VAL A 911 5.20 -1.67 -23.48
C VAL A 911 5.06 -2.95 -24.29
N LEU A 912 5.01 -2.80 -25.61
CA LEU A 912 5.31 -3.87 -26.57
C LEU A 912 6.61 -3.50 -27.28
N ASN A 913 7.73 -4.12 -26.90
CA ASN A 913 9.00 -3.96 -27.59
C ASN A 913 9.08 -4.95 -28.76
N LEU A 914 9.16 -4.44 -29.98
CA LEU A 914 9.15 -5.23 -31.21
C LEU A 914 10.52 -5.76 -31.62
N ALA A 915 11.59 -5.31 -30.95
CA ALA A 915 12.95 -5.76 -31.20
C ALA A 915 13.75 -5.67 -29.90
N GLU A 916 13.61 -6.68 -29.04
CA GLU A 916 14.42 -6.80 -27.83
C GLU A 916 15.63 -7.68 -28.11
N VAL A 917 16.80 -7.31 -27.60
CA VAL A 917 18.05 -8.08 -27.75
C VAL A 917 18.90 -8.06 -26.49
N ASP A 918 18.98 -6.93 -25.77
CA ASP A 918 19.93 -6.75 -24.67
C ASP A 918 19.29 -6.64 -23.28
N GLY A 919 17.96 -6.61 -23.22
CA GLY A 919 17.17 -6.53 -22.00
C GLY A 919 17.03 -5.12 -21.45
N ALA A 920 17.55 -4.10 -22.14
CA ALA A 920 17.56 -2.74 -21.61
C ALA A 920 16.12 -2.19 -21.43
N MET A 921 15.20 -2.44 -22.37
CA MET A 921 13.82 -1.97 -22.26
C MET A 921 13.02 -2.72 -21.18
N PRO A 922 12.99 -4.07 -21.11
CA PRO A 922 12.36 -4.82 -20.03
C PRO A 922 12.89 -4.44 -18.65
N MET A 923 14.20 -4.18 -18.52
CA MET A 923 14.78 -3.78 -17.24
C MET A 923 14.24 -2.43 -16.76
N GLU A 924 14.16 -1.43 -17.66
CA GLU A 924 13.57 -0.13 -17.30
C GLU A 924 12.05 -0.20 -17.05
N CYS A 925 11.36 -1.10 -17.75
CA CYS A 925 9.97 -1.41 -17.48
C CYS A 925 9.80 -2.01 -16.09
N LEU A 926 10.66 -2.97 -15.70
CA LEU A 926 10.66 -3.62 -14.38
C LEU A 926 10.93 -2.60 -13.27
N LEU A 927 11.94 -1.72 -13.42
CA LEU A 927 12.21 -0.64 -12.45
C LEU A 927 11.05 0.36 -12.33
N SER A 928 10.30 0.56 -13.40
CA SER A 928 9.15 1.47 -13.44
C SER A 928 7.83 0.79 -13.07
N ASN A 929 7.85 -0.51 -12.75
CA ASN A 929 6.66 -1.37 -12.56
C ASN A 929 5.67 -1.29 -13.74
N ILE A 930 6.18 -1.25 -14.97
CA ILE A 930 5.43 -1.24 -16.22
C ILE A 930 5.50 -2.64 -16.84
N PRO A 931 4.38 -3.31 -17.17
CA PRO A 931 4.42 -4.57 -17.90
C PRO A 931 5.02 -4.39 -19.31
N CYS A 932 5.87 -5.31 -19.72
CA CYS A 932 6.58 -5.31 -21.00
C CYS A 932 6.41 -6.65 -21.71
N VAL A 933 5.85 -6.62 -22.91
CA VAL A 933 5.87 -7.75 -23.84
C VAL A 933 6.99 -7.50 -24.85
N SER A 934 7.87 -8.47 -25.06
CA SER A 934 9.02 -8.31 -25.96
C SER A 934 9.02 -9.37 -27.05
N VAL A 935 9.17 -8.95 -28.31
CA VAL A 935 9.39 -9.85 -29.43
C VAL A 935 10.85 -10.27 -29.47
N VAL A 936 11.10 -11.58 -29.37
CA VAL A 936 12.42 -12.21 -29.38
C VAL A 936 12.55 -13.18 -30.55
N PHE A 937 13.75 -13.34 -31.10
CA PHE A 937 13.97 -14.10 -32.33
C PHE A 937 13.56 -15.58 -32.26
N ASN A 938 13.80 -16.24 -31.13
CA ASN A 938 13.56 -17.67 -30.95
C ASN A 938 13.53 -18.04 -29.45
N ALA A 939 13.28 -19.31 -29.13
CA ALA A 939 13.20 -19.79 -27.75
C ALA A 939 14.53 -19.69 -26.99
N ASP A 940 15.67 -19.93 -27.66
CA ASP A 940 17.00 -19.80 -27.04
C ASP A 940 17.23 -18.34 -26.60
N HIS A 941 16.85 -17.38 -27.44
CA HIS A 941 16.90 -15.97 -27.08
C HIS A 941 16.00 -15.67 -25.88
N ALA A 942 14.77 -16.15 -25.85
CA ALA A 942 13.86 -15.96 -24.72
C ALA A 942 14.49 -16.44 -23.40
N GLN A 943 15.08 -17.63 -23.40
CA GLN A 943 15.74 -18.22 -22.22
C GLN A 943 17.00 -17.44 -21.81
N LEU A 944 17.88 -17.11 -22.76
CA LEU A 944 19.10 -16.36 -22.48
C LEU A 944 18.80 -14.97 -21.92
N LEU A 945 17.78 -14.31 -22.48
CA LEU A 945 17.35 -12.98 -22.05
C LEU A 945 16.67 -13.02 -20.68
N HIS A 946 15.86 -14.05 -20.40
CA HIS A 946 15.29 -14.27 -19.07
C HIS A 946 16.38 -14.35 -18.01
N ALA A 947 17.37 -15.24 -18.20
CA ALA A 947 18.48 -15.40 -17.29
C ALA A 947 19.26 -14.09 -17.09
N ARG A 948 19.45 -13.32 -18.16
CA ARG A 948 20.10 -12.00 -18.09
C ARG A 948 19.27 -11.00 -17.28
N LEU A 949 17.96 -10.94 -17.46
CA LEU A 949 17.08 -10.05 -16.70
C LEU A 949 17.05 -10.42 -15.21
N VAL A 950 17.10 -11.72 -14.89
CA VAL A 950 17.22 -12.17 -13.50
C VAL A 950 18.55 -11.70 -12.90
N GLU A 951 19.66 -11.90 -13.61
CA GLU A 951 20.98 -11.43 -13.19
C GLU A 951 21.00 -9.92 -12.91
N LEU A 952 20.48 -9.11 -13.85
CA LEU A 952 20.38 -7.65 -13.70
C LEU A 952 19.47 -7.26 -12.54
N THR A 953 18.36 -7.98 -12.34
CA THR A 953 17.44 -7.72 -11.23
C THR A 953 18.11 -7.99 -9.88
N VAL A 954 18.90 -9.05 -9.76
CA VAL A 954 19.69 -9.32 -8.54
C VAL A 954 20.74 -8.24 -8.30
N GLN A 955 21.43 -7.78 -9.36
CA GLN A 955 22.38 -6.66 -9.25
C GLN A 955 21.69 -5.38 -8.73
N GLU A 956 20.51 -5.07 -9.25
CA GLU A 956 19.70 -3.94 -8.81
C GLU A 956 19.21 -4.11 -7.36
N MET A 957 18.81 -5.33 -6.97
CA MET A 957 18.50 -5.63 -5.57
C MET A 957 19.71 -5.44 -4.63
N SER A 958 20.93 -5.61 -5.14
CA SER A 958 22.14 -5.34 -4.35
C SER A 958 22.56 -3.87 -4.32
N ASP A 959 22.02 -3.00 -5.18
CA ASP A 959 22.39 -1.58 -5.24
C ASP A 959 21.51 -0.74 -4.29
N PRO A 960 22.07 -0.07 -3.25
CA PRO A 960 21.32 0.80 -2.34
C PRO A 960 20.55 1.94 -3.00
N LYS A 961 20.92 2.33 -4.23
CA LYS A 961 20.25 3.40 -4.98
C LYS A 961 19.10 2.89 -5.85
N SER A 962 19.01 1.58 -6.05
CA SER A 962 17.96 1.00 -6.87
C SER A 962 16.63 1.03 -6.14
N PRO A 963 15.49 1.26 -6.83
CA PRO A 963 14.16 1.07 -6.25
C PRO A 963 13.87 -0.40 -5.90
N LEU A 964 14.73 -1.34 -6.30
CA LEU A 964 14.61 -2.76 -5.97
C LEU A 964 15.49 -3.19 -4.79
N HIS A 965 16.19 -2.26 -4.14
CA HIS A 965 17.19 -2.59 -3.14
C HIS A 965 16.69 -3.51 -2.03
N GLU A 966 17.49 -4.52 -1.72
CA GLU A 966 17.32 -5.46 -0.64
C GLU A 966 18.55 -5.45 0.27
N ALA A 967 18.38 -4.87 1.47
CA ALA A 967 19.48 -4.67 2.42
C ALA A 967 20.20 -5.97 2.80
N LYS A 968 19.45 -7.09 2.89
CA LYS A 968 20.00 -8.42 3.23
C LYS A 968 20.98 -8.93 2.17
N LEU A 969 20.65 -8.79 0.88
CA LEU A 969 21.54 -9.21 -0.21
C LEU A 969 22.83 -8.40 -0.23
N SER A 970 22.76 -7.13 0.17
CA SER A 970 23.89 -6.21 0.21
C SER A 970 24.85 -6.52 1.37
N LEU A 971 24.33 -7.00 2.50
CA LEU A 971 25.16 -7.48 3.61
C LEU A 971 25.92 -8.76 3.22
N CYS A 972 25.28 -9.67 2.47
CA CYS A 972 25.89 -10.89 1.96
C CYS A 972 27.04 -10.64 0.96
N SER A 973 26.98 -9.55 0.18
CA SER A 973 28.03 -9.18 -0.78
C SER A 973 29.18 -8.42 -0.10
N ILE A 974 28.91 -7.59 0.92
CA ILE A 974 29.92 -6.82 1.66
C ILE A 974 30.77 -7.70 2.57
N GLN A 975 30.18 -8.66 3.30
CA GLN A 975 30.94 -9.57 4.18
C GLN A 975 31.98 -10.42 3.41
N LYS A 976 31.76 -10.65 2.12
CA LYS A 976 32.66 -11.45 1.26
C LYS A 976 33.84 -10.66 0.70
N ALA A 977 33.68 -9.35 0.47
CA ALA A 977 34.81 -8.50 0.09
C ALA A 977 35.85 -8.42 1.22
N GLU A 978 35.41 -8.39 2.48
CA GLU A 978 36.31 -8.37 3.64
C GLU A 978 37.00 -9.73 3.89
N GLY A 979 36.29 -10.85 3.67
CA GLY A 979 36.87 -12.20 3.79
C GLY A 979 37.89 -12.55 2.70
N ALA A 980 37.67 -12.12 1.45
CA ALA A 980 38.60 -12.36 0.34
C ALA A 980 39.88 -11.50 0.44
N VAL A 981 39.77 -10.26 0.96
CA VAL A 981 40.93 -9.40 1.21
C VAL A 981 41.79 -9.91 2.38
N ALA A 982 41.18 -10.58 3.36
CA ALA A 982 41.91 -11.21 4.46
C ALA A 982 42.71 -12.47 4.07
N GLY A 983 42.39 -13.11 2.92
CA GLY A 983 43.04 -14.34 2.43
C GLY A 983 44.12 -14.13 1.36
N ALA A 984 44.24 -12.93 0.78
CA ALA A 984 45.25 -12.64 -0.23
C ALA A 984 46.59 -12.26 0.43
N VAL A 985 47.54 -13.19 0.43
CA VAL A 985 48.96 -12.89 0.72
C VAL A 985 49.43 -11.84 -0.27
N VAL A 986 49.71 -10.63 0.24
CA VAL A 986 50.27 -9.51 -0.53
C VAL A 986 51.61 -9.94 -1.11
N PRO A 987 51.82 -9.92 -2.44
CA PRO A 987 53.14 -10.12 -3.01
C PRO A 987 54.03 -8.93 -2.65
N ASP A 988 55.25 -9.24 -2.20
CA ASP A 988 56.29 -8.36 -1.64
C ASP A 988 56.91 -7.37 -2.66
N ALA A 989 56.10 -6.77 -3.54
CA ALA A 989 56.59 -5.90 -4.61
C ALA A 989 55.65 -4.72 -4.84
N LEU A 990 55.70 -3.72 -3.94
CA LEU A 990 55.48 -2.29 -4.22
C LEU A 990 55.69 -1.46 -2.93
N GLU A 991 56.94 -1.36 -2.48
CA GLU A 991 57.36 -0.26 -1.62
C GLU A 991 57.36 1.04 -2.43
N GLY A 992 56.39 1.92 -2.15
CA GLY A 992 56.50 3.34 -2.50
C GLY A 992 55.29 3.96 -3.18
N ALA A 993 54.17 4.16 -2.46
CA ALA A 993 53.34 5.36 -2.56
C ALA A 993 52.16 5.34 -1.56
N VAL A 994 52.23 6.25 -0.58
CA VAL A 994 51.12 6.90 0.14
C VAL A 994 50.01 5.98 0.68
N VAL A 995 50.29 5.31 1.80
CA VAL A 995 49.26 4.79 2.71
C VAL A 995 48.99 5.85 3.78
N GLY A 996 47.82 6.46 3.73
CA GLY A 996 47.40 7.41 4.76
C GLY A 996 46.10 8.11 4.42
N LYS A 997 44.97 7.39 4.38
CA LYS A 997 43.61 7.95 4.62
C LYS A 997 42.43 6.98 4.56
N VAL A 998 42.58 5.72 4.18
CA VAL A 998 41.41 4.84 3.93
C VAL A 998 40.94 4.07 5.17
N GLU A 999 41.80 3.86 6.18
CA GLU A 999 41.47 2.97 7.32
C GLU A 999 40.62 3.61 8.44
N VAL A 1000 40.45 4.94 8.44
CA VAL A 1000 39.76 5.65 9.54
C VAL A 1000 38.25 5.79 9.31
N VAL A 1001 37.75 5.67 8.08
CA VAL A 1001 36.33 5.90 7.78
C VAL A 1001 35.46 4.67 8.07
N ALA A 1002 35.99 3.45 7.90
CA ALA A 1002 35.23 2.22 8.13
C ALA A 1002 34.93 1.96 9.62
N ARG A 1003 35.85 2.31 10.54
CA ARG A 1003 35.60 2.14 11.99
C ARG A 1003 34.65 3.18 12.60
N SER A 1004 34.49 4.36 11.97
CA SER A 1004 33.58 5.41 12.45
C SER A 1004 32.10 5.12 12.16
N LEU A 1005 31.80 4.24 11.19
CA LEU A 1005 30.42 3.94 10.78
C LEU A 1005 29.81 2.75 11.54
N LEU A 1006 30.61 1.98 12.29
CA LEU A 1006 30.15 0.85 13.11
C LEU A 1006 30.08 1.18 14.61
N SER A 1007 30.41 2.41 15.03
CA SER A 1007 30.30 2.86 16.43
C SER A 1007 29.23 3.96 16.64
N LYS A 1008 28.33 4.14 15.69
CA LYS A 1008 27.10 4.93 15.78
C LYS A 1008 25.94 4.06 15.33
#